data_AF-A0A2Y9N6Y1-F1
#
_entry.id   AF-A0A2Y9N6Y1-F1
#
_cell.length_a   1.000
_cell.length_b   1.000
_cell.length_c   1.000
_cell.angle_alpha   90.00
_cell.angle_beta   90.00
_cell.angle_gamma   90.00
#
_symmetry.space_group_name_H-M   'P 1'
#
loop_
_entity.id
_entity.type
_entity.pdbx_description
1 polymer ?
#
loop_
_entity_poly.entity_id
_entity_poly.type
_entity_poly.pdbx_seq_one_letter_code
_entity_poly.pdbx_strand_id
1 'polypeptide(L)'
;MVFKAMCLDVRRKVDRGWQQSGLSPGTLHWVEVFQLQILVNFGQGRSCCGMLTVKVLPAPSSQVSFLQQAQNITIPENLVPGSKVVQVQARGFDVRYEILSPVPCRLFSIGRVDGVVRTTSPLELAQAPDAAVTRLRVKAFERLRPWASAELDFKVDVQSVNRWPPRCTPALLATQIPETTPVGTVLNTFTCTDPDSPGSTLDYQLLFHSPAGAASLCLQDRVLEVNATLDCDTPGTCFHHAASILVLDGGQPLMTTEVPVLVMVTPVNEFSPACVPRTFRVREDAGPHALLGSVVGKDMDYPHDSIEYSIPGGSATFAVDRLSGEVRLLGPLDYELQKFHRLTVLLTDHSQDQDPTCHRSGSCTITIEVEDVNDHAPECEPPFQELTIHTHLGRSMEVTRVSCRVPQEPQRLAFSYSIVGGNSWSQFSLQGAVLVLNDLTLGPSWPEQPHTYELLIRVADAGPSTPHLSTTATVIVHLVPWRASTVATSTHRATVTSMMTPLLVTDTEAFWQPEPWFVVVLTVTSALLLLALGWLLSRLLWGLAQVLQVPSKPTQALLLNSIQGTEGSVEGFMEAPRMETPQAPSSVMSLQYFDGRAQDPRESPSFQTILYLGPLSFHTPFQYLCLPPGILSTVSLNGVSSHPHSPLSQCLPNTWRT
;
A
#
# COMPACT_ATOMS: atom_id res chain seq x y z
N MET A 1 26.52 34.69 -125.83
CA MET A 1 25.32 34.40 -126.64
C MET A 1 24.18 34.03 -125.72
N VAL A 2 22.94 34.44 -126.01
CA VAL A 2 21.77 34.11 -125.19
C VAL A 2 21.25 32.73 -125.57
N PHE A 3 21.43 31.74 -124.70
CA PHE A 3 20.60 30.52 -124.75
C PHE A 3 19.30 30.79 -124.00
N LYS A 4 18.18 30.74 -124.75
CA LYS A 4 16.84 31.05 -124.24
C LYS A 4 16.42 30.04 -123.16
N ALA A 5 15.59 30.50 -122.22
CA ALA A 5 14.87 29.61 -121.33
C ALA A 5 14.04 28.59 -122.14
N MET A 6 14.13 27.31 -121.78
CA MET A 6 13.26 26.28 -122.32
C MET A 6 11.88 26.39 -121.67
N CYS A 7 10.92 26.99 -122.39
CA CYS A 7 9.51 26.92 -122.01
C CYS A 7 9.00 25.49 -122.16
N LEU A 8 8.73 24.81 -121.04
CA LEU A 8 8.03 23.53 -121.02
C LEU A 8 6.55 23.73 -121.39
N ASP A 9 6.18 23.47 -122.66
CA ASP A 9 4.77 23.41 -123.10
C ASP A 9 4.10 22.11 -122.61
N VAL A 10 3.75 22.07 -121.32
CA VAL A 10 3.08 20.90 -120.70
C VAL A 10 1.61 20.87 -121.09
N ARG A 11 1.33 20.32 -122.27
CA ARG A 11 -0.04 20.06 -122.73
C ARG A 11 -0.69 18.95 -121.92
N ARG A 12 -1.50 19.34 -120.94
CA ARG A 12 -2.13 18.43 -119.98
C ARG A 12 -3.42 17.84 -120.55
N LYS A 13 -3.38 16.56 -120.96
CA LYS A 13 -4.60 15.72 -120.99
C LYS A 13 -4.71 15.01 -119.65
N VAL A 14 -5.89 15.06 -119.02
CA VAL A 14 -6.17 14.41 -117.73
C VAL A 14 -7.36 13.49 -117.93
N ASP A 15 -7.09 12.19 -118.05
CA ASP A 15 -8.14 11.19 -118.04
C ASP A 15 -8.32 10.72 -116.58
N ARG A 16 -9.49 11.01 -115.98
CA ARG A 16 -9.85 10.67 -114.60
C ARG A 16 -10.46 9.28 -114.58
N GLY A 17 -9.79 8.33 -113.91
CA GLY A 17 -10.25 6.96 -113.76
C GLY A 17 -10.37 6.55 -112.29
N TRP A 18 -11.13 5.48 -112.06
CA TRP A 18 -11.13 4.76 -110.78
C TRP A 18 -10.41 3.42 -110.97
N GLN A 19 -9.49 3.09 -110.07
CA GLN A 19 -8.77 1.81 -110.11
C GLN A 19 -8.97 1.08 -108.78
N GLN A 20 -9.25 -0.22 -108.83
CA GLN A 20 -9.23 -1.08 -107.65
C GLN A 20 -7.81 -1.16 -107.08
N SER A 21 -7.64 -0.93 -105.79
CA SER A 21 -6.41 -1.29 -105.07
C SER A 21 -6.58 -2.62 -104.36
N GLY A 22 -6.12 -3.71 -104.98
CA GLY A 22 -6.05 -5.03 -104.36
C GLY A 22 -4.96 -5.10 -103.28
N LEU A 23 -5.25 -4.56 -102.08
CA LEU A 23 -4.32 -4.53 -100.95
C LEU A 23 -4.91 -5.07 -99.62
N SER A 24 -6.05 -5.76 -99.68
CA SER A 24 -6.47 -6.78 -98.69
C SER A 24 -7.67 -7.58 -99.21
N PRO A 25 -7.82 -8.86 -98.82
CA PRO A 25 -9.00 -9.66 -99.17
C PRO A 25 -10.17 -9.29 -98.23
N GLY A 26 -11.12 -8.49 -98.71
CA GLY A 26 -12.37 -8.20 -98.00
C GLY A 26 -13.01 -6.85 -98.32
N THR A 27 -12.23 -5.82 -98.67
CA THR A 27 -12.74 -4.45 -98.79
C THR A 27 -12.44 -3.84 -100.15
N LEU A 28 -13.49 -3.60 -100.95
CA LEU A 28 -13.40 -3.00 -102.28
C LEU A 28 -13.17 -1.47 -102.20
N HIS A 29 -11.91 -1.07 -102.00
CA HIS A 29 -11.52 0.33 -102.09
C HIS A 29 -11.25 0.74 -103.54
N TRP A 30 -12.10 1.62 -104.05
CA TRP A 30 -11.87 2.37 -105.28
C TRP A 30 -10.96 3.56 -104.98
N VAL A 31 -9.85 3.65 -105.70
CA VAL A 31 -8.87 4.74 -105.58
C VAL A 31 -9.00 5.63 -106.81
N GLU A 32 -9.08 6.95 -106.61
CA GLU A 32 -9.02 7.88 -107.75
C GLU A 32 -7.62 7.86 -108.36
N VAL A 33 -7.56 7.67 -109.68
CA VAL A 33 -6.32 7.63 -110.43
C VAL A 33 -6.37 8.66 -111.55
N PHE A 34 -5.45 9.60 -111.50
CA PHE A 34 -5.24 10.61 -112.52
C PHE A 34 -4.07 10.17 -113.40
N GLN A 35 -4.35 9.83 -114.65
CA GLN A 35 -3.31 9.61 -115.65
C GLN A 35 -3.02 10.94 -116.35
N LEU A 36 -1.76 11.35 -116.27
CA LEU A 36 -1.24 12.62 -116.74
C LEU A 36 -0.20 12.33 -117.82
N GLN A 37 -0.56 12.56 -119.08
CA GLN A 37 0.41 12.52 -120.17
C GLN A 37 1.27 13.78 -120.09
N ILE A 38 2.56 13.61 -119.79
CA ILE A 38 3.55 14.68 -119.76
C ILE A 38 4.26 14.67 -121.11
N LEU A 39 4.19 15.78 -121.83
CA LEU A 39 4.96 16.04 -123.04
C LEU A 39 6.09 17.02 -122.71
N VAL A 40 7.31 16.73 -123.15
CA VAL A 40 8.46 17.62 -123.03
C VAL A 40 9.01 17.90 -124.43
N ASN A 41 9.04 19.17 -124.83
CA ASN A 41 9.52 19.63 -126.13
C ASN A 41 10.90 20.27 -125.98
N PHE A 42 11.89 19.81 -126.74
CA PHE A 42 13.28 20.27 -126.65
C PHE A 42 13.66 21.35 -127.69
N GLY A 43 12.69 21.78 -128.50
CA GLY A 43 12.92 22.56 -129.71
C GLY A 43 13.27 21.68 -130.91
N GLN A 44 13.34 22.29 -132.10
CA GLN A 44 13.65 21.61 -133.37
C GLN A 44 12.78 20.36 -133.65
N GLY A 45 11.50 20.39 -133.28
CA GLY A 45 10.55 19.30 -133.53
C GLY A 45 10.75 18.02 -132.71
N ARG A 46 11.73 17.98 -131.81
CA ARG A 46 11.95 16.83 -130.92
C ARG A 46 11.13 16.95 -129.64
N SER A 47 10.32 15.93 -129.37
CA SER A 47 9.56 15.78 -128.14
C SER A 47 9.73 14.38 -127.57
N CYS A 48 9.54 14.23 -126.25
CA CYS A 48 9.28 12.94 -125.62
C CYS A 48 7.98 13.02 -124.82
N CYS A 49 7.30 11.89 -124.66
CA CYS A 49 6.14 11.79 -123.77
C CYS A 49 6.32 10.65 -122.76
N GLY A 50 5.75 10.84 -121.57
CA GLY A 50 5.69 9.85 -120.51
C GLY A 50 4.38 9.99 -119.74
N MET A 51 3.90 8.89 -119.14
CA MET A 51 2.62 8.87 -118.45
C MET A 51 2.80 8.77 -116.94
N LEU A 52 2.55 9.87 -116.23
CA LEU A 52 2.56 9.92 -114.78
C LEU A 52 1.20 9.44 -114.25
N THR A 53 1.21 8.42 -113.41
CA THR A 53 0.01 7.90 -112.75
C THR A 53 -0.02 8.35 -111.29
N VAL A 54 -0.94 9.25 -110.94
CA VAL A 54 -1.13 9.72 -109.56
C VAL A 54 -2.31 8.98 -108.95
N LYS A 55 -2.08 8.27 -107.84
CA LYS A 55 -3.12 7.55 -107.07
C LYS A 55 -3.46 8.33 -105.79
N VAL A 56 -4.72 8.72 -105.63
CA VAL A 56 -5.19 9.45 -104.44
C VAL A 56 -5.74 8.44 -103.43
N LEU A 57 -4.89 8.01 -102.49
CA LEU A 57 -5.28 7.07 -101.45
C LEU A 57 -6.35 7.67 -100.53
N PRO A 58 -7.42 6.93 -100.19
CA PRO A 58 -8.42 7.41 -99.24
C PRO A 58 -7.79 7.58 -97.86
N ALA A 59 -7.91 8.77 -97.28
CA ALA A 59 -7.55 8.97 -95.89
C ALA A 59 -8.58 8.30 -94.97
N PRO A 60 -8.17 7.74 -93.82
CA PRO A 60 -9.11 7.32 -92.78
C PRO A 60 -10.02 8.49 -92.38
N SER A 61 -11.31 8.19 -92.19
CA SER A 61 -12.28 9.13 -91.61
C SER A 61 -11.82 9.50 -90.20
N SER A 62 -11.40 10.75 -90.02
CA SER A 62 -10.78 11.24 -88.80
C SER A 62 -11.82 11.52 -87.70
N GLN A 63 -12.50 10.48 -87.26
CA GLN A 63 -13.48 10.49 -86.18
C GLN A 63 -12.74 10.42 -84.84
N VAL A 64 -12.23 11.57 -84.39
CA VAL A 64 -11.77 11.72 -83.01
C VAL A 64 -12.98 11.63 -82.09
N SER A 65 -12.86 10.87 -81.00
CA SER A 65 -13.91 10.78 -79.96
C SER A 65 -13.32 10.41 -78.61
N PHE A 66 -13.84 10.98 -77.53
CA PHE A 66 -13.45 10.57 -76.18
C PHE A 66 -13.99 9.17 -75.86
N LEU A 67 -13.19 8.36 -75.18
CA LEU A 67 -13.55 7.00 -74.74
C LEU A 67 -14.43 7.00 -73.49
N GLN A 68 -14.45 8.13 -72.78
CA GLN A 68 -15.22 8.37 -71.56
C GLN A 68 -16.20 9.52 -71.81
N GLN A 69 -17.38 9.44 -71.22
CA GLN A 69 -18.38 10.51 -71.23
C GLN A 69 -18.09 11.53 -70.11
N ALA A 70 -18.83 12.64 -70.11
CA ALA A 70 -18.74 13.65 -69.06
C ALA A 70 -18.98 13.04 -67.67
N GLN A 71 -18.07 13.31 -66.73
CA GLN A 71 -18.15 12.88 -65.33
C GLN A 71 -17.87 14.07 -64.42
N ASN A 72 -18.48 14.08 -63.22
CA ASN A 72 -18.05 14.97 -62.15
C ASN A 72 -16.88 14.31 -61.43
N ILE A 73 -15.74 15.00 -61.37
CA ILE A 73 -14.52 14.52 -60.71
C ILE A 73 -14.39 15.25 -59.38
N THR A 74 -14.47 14.52 -58.28
CA THR A 74 -14.26 15.07 -56.95
C THR A 74 -12.78 14.94 -56.55
N ILE A 75 -12.18 16.01 -56.05
CA ILE A 75 -10.81 16.02 -55.50
C ILE A 75 -10.76 16.78 -54.17
N PRO A 76 -9.83 16.44 -53.26
CA PRO A 76 -9.59 17.21 -52.05
C PRO A 76 -8.81 18.51 -52.35
N GLU A 77 -9.04 19.57 -51.57
CA GLU A 77 -8.34 20.85 -51.71
C GLU A 77 -6.82 20.78 -51.45
N ASN A 78 -6.37 19.75 -50.71
CA ASN A 78 -4.97 19.58 -50.30
C ASN A 78 -4.05 19.01 -51.39
N LEU A 79 -4.52 18.83 -52.63
CA LEU A 79 -3.69 18.37 -53.75
C LEU A 79 -2.63 19.41 -54.12
N VAL A 80 -1.36 19.09 -53.86
CA VAL A 80 -0.20 19.91 -54.24
C VAL A 80 -0.15 20.16 -55.76
N PRO A 81 0.37 21.31 -56.23
CA PRO A 81 0.56 21.58 -57.66
C PRO A 81 1.33 20.45 -58.38
N GLY A 82 0.84 20.06 -59.56
CA GLY A 82 1.34 18.93 -60.35
C GLY A 82 0.61 17.59 -60.11
N SER A 83 -0.24 17.50 -59.09
CA SER A 83 -1.05 16.31 -58.79
C SER A 83 -2.00 15.95 -59.93
N LYS A 84 -2.08 14.66 -60.28
CA LYS A 84 -3.02 14.13 -61.29
C LYS A 84 -4.46 14.19 -60.76
N VAL A 85 -5.33 14.89 -61.48
CA VAL A 85 -6.77 15.01 -61.19
C VAL A 85 -7.55 13.95 -61.94
N VAL A 86 -7.36 13.86 -63.26
CA VAL A 86 -7.98 12.87 -64.15
C VAL A 86 -7.06 12.60 -65.33
N GLN A 87 -7.34 11.55 -66.10
CA GLN A 87 -6.73 11.34 -67.41
C GLN A 87 -7.83 11.09 -68.43
N VAL A 88 -8.04 12.05 -69.32
CA VAL A 88 -8.98 11.91 -70.43
C VAL A 88 -8.31 11.20 -71.59
N GLN A 89 -9.00 10.27 -72.23
CA GLN A 89 -8.47 9.52 -73.36
C GLN A 89 -9.44 9.59 -74.55
N ALA A 90 -8.89 9.84 -75.73
CA ALA A 90 -9.63 9.86 -76.99
C ALA A 90 -9.04 8.92 -78.04
N ARG A 91 -9.92 8.37 -78.88
CA ARG A 91 -9.61 7.62 -80.09
C ARG A 91 -9.25 8.59 -81.21
N GLY A 92 -8.26 8.26 -82.05
CA GLY A 92 -7.82 9.06 -83.19
C GLY A 92 -6.36 8.75 -83.56
N PHE A 93 -5.81 9.41 -84.59
CA PHE A 93 -4.41 9.23 -85.00
C PHE A 93 -3.51 10.40 -84.55
N ASP A 94 -2.42 10.09 -83.84
CA ASP A 94 -1.52 11.07 -83.18
C ASP A 94 -2.30 12.17 -82.42
N VAL A 95 -3.17 11.75 -81.50
CA VAL A 95 -4.07 12.63 -80.74
C VAL A 95 -3.28 13.52 -79.77
N ARG A 96 -3.68 14.79 -79.70
CA ARG A 96 -3.15 15.82 -78.79
C ARG A 96 -4.30 16.48 -78.03
N TYR A 97 -4.00 17.00 -76.85
CA TYR A 97 -4.98 17.53 -75.92
C TYR A 97 -4.72 19.00 -75.56
N GLU A 98 -5.78 19.79 -75.40
CA GLU A 98 -5.75 21.18 -74.93
C GLU A 98 -7.03 21.57 -74.15
N ILE A 99 -6.94 22.53 -73.23
CA ILE A 99 -8.10 23.12 -72.54
C ILE A 99 -8.61 24.29 -73.39
N LEU A 100 -9.90 24.28 -73.74
CA LEU A 100 -10.59 25.37 -74.45
C LEU A 100 -11.26 26.37 -73.51
N SER A 101 -11.64 25.94 -72.31
CA SER A 101 -12.26 26.80 -71.30
C SER A 101 -12.03 26.26 -69.88
N PRO A 102 -11.73 27.12 -68.88
CA PRO A 102 -11.42 28.54 -69.03
C PRO A 102 -10.03 28.75 -69.65
N VAL A 103 -9.83 29.89 -70.33
CA VAL A 103 -8.52 30.29 -70.89
C VAL A 103 -8.21 31.73 -70.46
N PRO A 104 -7.09 32.00 -69.77
CA PRO A 104 -6.12 31.03 -69.25
C PRO A 104 -6.68 30.19 -68.09
N CYS A 105 -6.48 28.87 -68.12
CA CYS A 105 -6.75 28.03 -66.95
C CYS A 105 -5.61 28.19 -65.94
N ARG A 106 -5.91 28.69 -64.73
CA ARG A 106 -4.91 28.92 -63.68
C ARG A 106 -4.77 27.74 -62.71
N LEU A 107 -5.86 27.05 -62.45
CA LEU A 107 -5.96 25.97 -61.45
C LEU A 107 -5.55 24.60 -62.00
N PHE A 108 -5.72 24.39 -63.32
CA PHE A 108 -5.41 23.12 -63.98
C PHE A 108 -4.66 23.30 -65.30
N SER A 109 -3.83 22.31 -65.63
CA SER A 109 -3.24 22.10 -66.95
C SER A 109 -3.64 20.73 -67.49
N ILE A 110 -3.52 20.54 -68.81
CA ILE A 110 -3.62 19.22 -69.44
C ILE A 110 -2.32 18.90 -70.18
N GLY A 111 -1.78 17.70 -69.97
CA GLY A 111 -0.62 17.24 -70.72
C GLY A 111 -0.99 16.94 -72.17
N ARG A 112 -0.33 17.63 -73.11
CA ARG A 112 -0.64 17.64 -74.56
C ARG A 112 -0.48 16.26 -75.26
N VAL A 113 -0.02 15.23 -74.55
CA VAL A 113 0.26 13.89 -75.10
C VAL A 113 -0.37 12.77 -74.27
N ASP A 114 -0.28 12.85 -72.93
CA ASP A 114 -0.79 11.84 -72.01
C ASP A 114 -2.28 12.00 -71.68
N GLY A 115 -2.87 13.17 -71.97
CA GLY A 115 -4.26 13.50 -71.63
C GLY A 115 -4.49 13.69 -70.12
N VAL A 116 -3.41 13.76 -69.33
CA VAL A 116 -3.49 13.86 -67.87
C VAL A 116 -3.72 15.32 -67.47
N VAL A 117 -4.82 15.57 -66.79
CA VAL A 117 -5.14 16.85 -66.16
C VAL A 117 -4.43 16.91 -64.81
N ARG A 118 -3.70 18.01 -64.56
CA ARG A 118 -2.90 18.22 -63.34
C ARG A 118 -3.23 19.56 -62.72
N THR A 119 -3.21 19.64 -61.39
CA THR A 119 -3.27 20.92 -60.65
C THR A 119 -2.07 21.81 -61.03
N THR A 120 -2.27 23.13 -61.04
CA THR A 120 -1.21 24.13 -61.31
C THR A 120 -1.11 25.24 -60.27
N SER A 121 -2.01 25.26 -59.29
CA SER A 121 -2.00 26.15 -58.13
C SER A 121 -2.58 25.40 -56.93
N PRO A 122 -2.36 25.87 -55.68
CA PRO A 122 -3.10 25.37 -54.52
C PRO A 122 -4.61 25.53 -54.75
N LEU A 123 -5.40 24.61 -54.18
CA LEU A 123 -6.86 24.57 -54.32
C LEU A 123 -7.61 24.95 -53.02
N GLU A 124 -6.89 25.50 -52.03
CA GLU A 124 -7.44 25.85 -50.71
C GLU A 124 -8.65 26.79 -50.82
N LEU A 125 -9.82 26.29 -50.43
CA LEU A 125 -11.11 26.96 -50.64
C LEU A 125 -11.25 28.23 -49.81
N ALA A 126 -10.54 28.30 -48.68
CA ALA A 126 -10.44 29.48 -47.82
C ALA A 126 -9.67 30.65 -48.48
N GLN A 127 -8.80 30.37 -49.46
CA GLN A 127 -8.03 31.39 -50.19
C GLN A 127 -8.57 31.62 -51.61
N ALA A 128 -9.07 30.57 -52.27
CA ALA A 128 -9.56 30.57 -53.65
C ALA A 128 -10.95 29.90 -53.74
N PRO A 129 -12.04 30.58 -53.31
CA PRO A 129 -13.39 30.02 -53.34
C PRO A 129 -13.90 29.77 -54.78
N ASP A 130 -13.28 30.36 -55.80
CA ASP A 130 -13.52 30.06 -57.21
C ASP A 130 -13.00 28.68 -57.63
N ALA A 131 -12.08 28.06 -56.87
CA ALA A 131 -11.61 26.71 -57.13
C ALA A 131 -12.67 25.63 -56.87
N ALA A 132 -13.63 25.88 -55.98
CA ALA A 132 -14.66 24.93 -55.52
C ALA A 132 -15.36 24.18 -56.67
N VAL A 133 -15.71 24.89 -57.76
CA VAL A 133 -16.45 24.34 -58.90
C VAL A 133 -15.83 24.82 -60.21
N THR A 134 -14.80 24.12 -60.68
CA THR A 134 -14.19 24.41 -61.98
C THR A 134 -14.82 23.56 -63.09
N ARG A 135 -15.43 24.20 -64.09
CA ARG A 135 -15.87 23.54 -65.32
C ARG A 135 -14.75 23.58 -66.35
N LEU A 136 -14.31 22.41 -66.83
CA LEU A 136 -13.27 22.30 -67.85
C LEU A 136 -13.87 21.79 -69.16
N ARG A 137 -13.59 22.52 -70.25
CA ARG A 137 -13.79 22.05 -71.62
C ARG A 137 -12.45 21.66 -72.21
N VAL A 138 -12.28 20.38 -72.54
CA VAL A 138 -11.05 19.87 -73.17
C VAL A 138 -11.31 19.42 -74.60
N LYS A 139 -10.34 19.66 -75.48
CA LYS A 139 -10.35 19.25 -76.87
C LYS A 139 -9.29 18.19 -77.11
N ALA A 140 -9.68 17.09 -77.75
CA ALA A 140 -8.78 16.11 -78.34
C ALA A 140 -8.76 16.33 -79.86
N PHE A 141 -7.57 16.34 -80.48
CA PHE A 141 -7.43 16.56 -81.93
C PHE A 141 -6.25 15.81 -82.54
N GLU A 142 -6.32 15.45 -83.82
CA GLU A 142 -5.19 14.84 -84.52
C GLU A 142 -4.11 15.88 -84.80
N ARG A 143 -2.84 15.61 -84.42
CA ARG A 143 -1.73 16.59 -84.53
C ARG A 143 -1.58 17.23 -85.92
N LEU A 144 -1.80 16.46 -86.98
CA LEU A 144 -1.67 16.90 -88.37
C LEU A 144 -2.99 17.41 -88.98
N ARG A 145 -4.10 17.34 -88.24
CA ARG A 145 -5.45 17.76 -88.67
C ARG A 145 -6.20 18.39 -87.49
N PRO A 146 -5.90 19.63 -87.06
CA PRO A 146 -6.49 20.22 -85.85
C PRO A 146 -8.00 20.51 -85.91
N TRP A 147 -8.62 20.33 -87.08
CA TRP A 147 -10.07 20.34 -87.34
C TRP A 147 -10.74 18.96 -87.12
N ALA A 148 -9.95 17.87 -87.12
CA ALA A 148 -10.41 16.55 -86.71
C ALA A 148 -10.29 16.48 -85.20
N SER A 149 -11.39 16.79 -84.51
CA SER A 149 -11.40 16.93 -83.05
C SER A 149 -12.73 16.57 -82.41
N ALA A 150 -12.67 16.15 -81.15
CA ALA A 150 -13.80 16.08 -80.24
C ALA A 150 -13.58 17.00 -79.05
N GLU A 151 -14.67 17.40 -78.41
CA GLU A 151 -14.69 18.15 -77.15
C GLU A 151 -15.34 17.33 -76.05
N LEU A 152 -14.91 17.54 -74.80
CA LEU A 152 -15.45 16.93 -73.60
C LEU A 152 -15.57 18.01 -72.52
N ASP A 153 -16.79 18.22 -72.04
CA ASP A 153 -17.08 19.04 -70.86
C ASP A 153 -17.12 18.17 -69.62
N PHE A 154 -16.48 18.62 -68.54
CA PHE A 154 -16.60 17.98 -67.23
C PHE A 154 -16.48 19.01 -66.09
N LYS A 155 -16.92 18.64 -64.89
CA LYS A 155 -16.75 19.43 -63.67
C LYS A 155 -15.67 18.80 -62.80
N VAL A 156 -14.77 19.63 -62.27
CA VAL A 156 -13.98 19.34 -61.09
C VAL A 156 -14.70 19.95 -59.88
N ASP A 157 -15.06 19.11 -58.91
CA ASP A 157 -15.54 19.48 -57.57
C ASP A 157 -14.33 19.45 -56.63
N VAL A 158 -14.01 20.57 -55.99
CA VAL A 158 -13.00 20.60 -54.94
C VAL A 158 -13.70 20.57 -53.59
N GLN A 159 -13.45 19.52 -52.81
CA GLN A 159 -13.97 19.36 -51.46
C GLN A 159 -12.97 19.85 -50.41
N SER A 160 -13.50 20.50 -49.39
CA SER A 160 -12.76 20.84 -48.17
C SER A 160 -12.25 19.58 -47.48
N VAL A 161 -11.04 19.64 -46.93
CA VAL A 161 -10.43 18.54 -46.18
C VAL A 161 -10.44 18.87 -44.70
N ASN A 162 -10.71 17.89 -43.84
CA ASN A 162 -10.53 18.05 -42.40
C ASN A 162 -9.03 18.14 -42.05
N ARG A 163 -8.61 19.14 -41.27
CA ARG A 163 -7.20 19.43 -40.97
C ARG A 163 -6.88 19.46 -39.49
N TRP A 164 -7.86 19.72 -38.63
CA TRP A 164 -7.66 19.89 -37.20
C TRP A 164 -8.62 19.01 -36.38
N PRO A 165 -8.11 18.17 -35.46
CA PRO A 165 -9.00 17.41 -34.59
C PRO A 165 -9.75 18.30 -33.59
N PRO A 166 -10.86 17.81 -33.01
CA PRO A 166 -11.62 18.53 -31.99
C PRO A 166 -10.77 19.01 -30.82
N ARG A 167 -10.99 20.26 -30.37
CA ARG A 167 -10.26 20.85 -29.24
C ARG A 167 -11.14 20.86 -28.00
N CYS A 168 -10.80 20.01 -27.03
CA CYS A 168 -11.55 19.84 -25.80
C CYS A 168 -11.02 20.71 -24.65
N THR A 169 -11.93 21.21 -23.83
CA THR A 169 -11.64 21.81 -22.52
C THR A 169 -12.50 21.18 -21.42
N PRO A 170 -11.92 20.76 -20.28
CA PRO A 170 -10.47 20.63 -20.05
C PRO A 170 -9.84 19.55 -20.96
N ALA A 171 -8.52 19.64 -21.18
CA ALA A 171 -7.75 18.67 -21.98
C ALA A 171 -7.21 17.48 -21.17
N LEU A 172 -7.41 17.52 -19.85
CA LEU A 172 -7.13 16.49 -18.86
C LEU A 172 -8.07 16.75 -17.68
N LEU A 173 -8.76 15.72 -17.19
CA LEU A 173 -9.44 15.79 -15.90
C LEU A 173 -8.65 14.98 -14.88
N ALA A 174 -8.24 15.62 -13.79
CA ALA A 174 -7.69 14.97 -12.61
C ALA A 174 -8.46 15.51 -11.39
N THR A 175 -9.16 14.65 -10.66
CA THR A 175 -10.00 15.04 -9.52
C THR A 175 -9.97 14.00 -8.40
N GLN A 176 -10.38 14.41 -7.21
CA GLN A 176 -10.52 13.58 -6.02
C GLN A 176 -11.95 13.68 -5.51
N ILE A 177 -12.57 12.57 -5.16
CA ILE A 177 -13.94 12.51 -4.62
C ILE A 177 -14.05 11.51 -3.47
N PRO A 178 -14.86 11.77 -2.43
CA PRO A 178 -15.10 10.80 -1.36
C PRO A 178 -15.86 9.58 -1.88
N GLU A 179 -15.67 8.42 -1.26
CA GLU A 179 -16.42 7.20 -1.64
C GLU A 179 -17.93 7.30 -1.44
N THR A 180 -18.36 8.11 -0.45
CA THR A 180 -19.75 8.51 -0.19
C THR A 180 -20.39 9.36 -1.30
N THR A 181 -19.67 9.67 -2.39
CA THR A 181 -20.21 10.43 -3.52
C THR A 181 -21.39 9.69 -4.17
N PRO A 182 -22.60 10.26 -4.19
CA PRO A 182 -23.78 9.56 -4.69
C PRO A 182 -23.76 9.39 -6.22
N VAL A 183 -24.36 8.30 -6.67
CA VAL A 183 -24.60 8.01 -8.09
C VAL A 183 -25.43 9.15 -8.73
N GLY A 184 -25.03 9.58 -9.92
CA GLY A 184 -25.55 10.78 -10.59
C GLY A 184 -24.81 12.08 -10.24
N THR A 185 -23.73 12.03 -9.42
CA THR A 185 -22.90 13.22 -9.19
C THR A 185 -22.10 13.57 -10.45
N VAL A 186 -22.30 14.79 -10.94
CA VAL A 186 -21.52 15.37 -12.05
C VAL A 186 -20.10 15.68 -11.58
N LEU A 187 -19.11 15.07 -12.23
CA LEU A 187 -17.69 15.32 -11.98
C LEU A 187 -17.15 16.47 -12.83
N ASN A 188 -17.54 16.53 -14.12
CA ASN A 188 -17.19 17.61 -15.03
C ASN A 188 -18.08 17.60 -16.28
N THR A 189 -18.28 18.78 -16.89
CA THR A 189 -18.84 18.90 -18.25
C THR A 189 -17.75 19.30 -19.23
N PHE A 190 -17.54 18.50 -20.26
CA PHE A 190 -16.53 18.74 -21.28
C PHE A 190 -17.09 19.60 -22.42
N THR A 191 -16.30 20.56 -22.91
CA THR A 191 -16.67 21.35 -24.08
C THR A 191 -15.59 21.22 -25.14
N CYS A 192 -15.94 20.51 -26.22
CA CYS A 192 -15.08 20.33 -27.38
C CYS A 192 -15.63 21.09 -28.59
N THR A 193 -14.74 21.73 -29.35
CA THR A 193 -15.07 22.45 -30.58
C THR A 193 -14.11 22.08 -31.70
N ASP A 194 -14.66 21.88 -32.89
CA ASP A 194 -13.90 21.61 -34.09
C ASP A 194 -13.43 22.92 -34.75
N PRO A 195 -12.13 23.11 -35.08
CA PRO A 195 -11.65 24.34 -35.69
C PRO A 195 -12.02 24.53 -37.17
N ASP A 196 -12.22 23.44 -37.93
CA ASP A 196 -12.63 23.51 -39.34
C ASP A 196 -14.16 23.61 -39.48
N SER A 197 -14.93 23.12 -38.50
CA SER A 197 -16.39 23.07 -38.47
C SER A 197 -17.00 23.56 -37.13
N PRO A 198 -16.78 24.83 -36.73
CA PRO A 198 -17.25 25.34 -35.44
C PRO A 198 -18.78 25.25 -35.28
N GLY A 199 -19.25 24.39 -34.38
CA GLY A 199 -20.67 24.12 -34.14
C GLY A 199 -21.18 22.80 -34.74
N SER A 200 -20.31 21.97 -35.33
CA SER A 200 -20.64 20.59 -35.69
C SER A 200 -20.99 19.74 -34.45
N THR A 201 -21.82 18.70 -34.66
CA THR A 201 -22.02 17.66 -33.65
C THR A 201 -20.82 16.73 -33.66
N LEU A 202 -20.16 16.62 -32.51
CA LEU A 202 -19.08 15.68 -32.25
C LEU A 202 -19.63 14.44 -31.56
N ASP A 203 -19.05 13.27 -31.82
CA ASP A 203 -19.33 12.03 -31.09
C ASP A 203 -18.41 11.90 -29.88
N TYR A 204 -18.91 11.32 -28.78
CA TYR A 204 -18.24 11.26 -27.48
C TYR A 204 -18.34 9.84 -26.91
N GLN A 205 -17.20 9.22 -26.63
CA GLN A 205 -17.12 7.82 -26.17
C GLN A 205 -16.20 7.72 -24.95
N LEU A 206 -16.67 7.08 -23.87
CA LEU A 206 -15.86 6.83 -22.67
C LEU A 206 -15.14 5.47 -22.78
N LEU A 207 -13.82 5.49 -22.70
CA LEU A 207 -12.95 4.31 -22.76
C LEU A 207 -12.27 4.11 -21.40
N PHE A 208 -12.23 2.87 -20.92
CA PHE A 208 -11.60 2.51 -19.64
C PHE A 208 -10.27 1.78 -19.87
N HIS A 209 -9.22 2.17 -19.14
CA HIS A 209 -7.86 1.65 -19.34
C HIS A 209 -7.49 0.54 -18.34
N SER A 210 -8.39 0.18 -17.43
CA SER A 210 -8.22 -0.87 -16.42
C SER A 210 -9.42 -1.83 -16.37
N PRO A 211 -9.23 -3.16 -16.40
CA PRO A 211 -10.31 -4.14 -16.59
C PRO A 211 -11.05 -4.56 -15.30
N ALA A 212 -10.92 -3.82 -14.19
CA ALA A 212 -11.49 -4.20 -12.89
C ALA A 212 -12.86 -3.55 -12.56
N GLY A 213 -13.12 -2.34 -13.05
CA GLY A 213 -14.32 -1.56 -12.70
C GLY A 213 -15.21 -1.28 -13.91
N ALA A 214 -16.20 -2.14 -14.16
CA ALA A 214 -17.14 -1.95 -15.26
C ALA A 214 -18.14 -0.82 -14.93
N ALA A 215 -17.89 0.37 -15.50
CA ALA A 215 -18.77 1.55 -15.43
C ALA A 215 -19.09 2.06 -14.01
N SER A 216 -18.06 2.32 -13.19
CA SER A 216 -18.20 3.21 -12.01
C SER A 216 -18.42 4.67 -12.40
N LEU A 217 -18.01 5.05 -13.61
CA LEU A 217 -18.28 6.34 -14.26
C LEU A 217 -19.14 6.13 -15.52
N CYS A 218 -19.91 7.14 -15.91
CA CYS A 218 -20.58 7.21 -17.21
C CYS A 218 -20.41 8.59 -17.85
N LEU A 219 -20.67 8.68 -19.16
CA LEU A 219 -20.63 9.93 -19.92
C LEU A 219 -21.99 10.12 -20.60
N GLN A 220 -22.76 11.11 -20.13
CA GLN A 220 -24.05 11.48 -20.71
C GLN A 220 -23.85 12.71 -21.60
N ASP A 221 -23.86 12.51 -22.93
CA ASP A 221 -23.46 13.45 -23.99
C ASP A 221 -22.05 14.05 -23.81
N ARG A 222 -21.89 14.93 -22.83
CA ARG A 222 -20.67 15.68 -22.49
C ARG A 222 -20.39 15.76 -21.00
N VAL A 223 -21.30 15.23 -20.18
CA VAL A 223 -21.28 15.30 -18.71
C VAL A 223 -20.73 13.97 -18.20
N LEU A 224 -19.60 14.01 -17.51
CA LEU A 224 -19.01 12.84 -16.85
C LEU A 224 -19.59 12.74 -15.44
N GLU A 225 -20.17 11.59 -15.11
CA GLU A 225 -20.92 11.37 -13.87
C GLU A 225 -20.51 10.07 -13.17
N VAL A 226 -20.77 9.98 -11.87
CA VAL A 226 -20.64 8.74 -11.08
C VAL A 226 -21.83 7.82 -11.40
N ASN A 227 -21.55 6.57 -11.77
CA ASN A 227 -22.53 5.58 -12.25
C ASN A 227 -22.71 4.36 -11.32
N ALA A 228 -21.77 4.12 -10.40
CA ALA A 228 -21.88 3.10 -9.36
C ALA A 228 -21.36 3.63 -8.01
N THR A 229 -21.61 2.89 -6.93
CA THR A 229 -21.02 3.13 -5.61
C THR A 229 -19.49 3.03 -5.66
N LEU A 230 -18.80 3.88 -4.90
CA LEU A 230 -17.33 4.00 -4.90
C LEU A 230 -16.65 3.41 -3.65
N ASP A 231 -17.44 2.73 -2.81
CA ASP A 231 -17.08 1.91 -1.64
C ASP A 231 -15.69 1.25 -1.76
N CYS A 232 -14.81 1.63 -0.82
CA CYS A 232 -13.43 1.17 -0.65
C CYS A 232 -13.28 0.13 0.47
N ASP A 233 -14.29 0.00 1.32
CA ASP A 233 -14.32 -0.85 2.52
C ASP A 233 -14.56 -2.33 2.19
N THR A 234 -15.18 -2.62 1.05
CA THR A 234 -15.20 -3.97 0.51
C THR A 234 -13.79 -4.42 0.09
N PRO A 235 -13.43 -5.71 0.26
CA PRO A 235 -12.10 -6.22 -0.08
C PRO A 235 -11.89 -6.32 -1.62
N GLY A 236 -11.72 -5.16 -2.25
CA GLY A 236 -11.77 -4.97 -3.71
C GLY A 236 -10.96 -3.77 -4.25
N THR A 237 -10.10 -3.17 -3.43
CA THR A 237 -9.27 -1.97 -3.66
C THR A 237 -9.99 -0.62 -3.66
N CYS A 238 -9.50 0.33 -2.86
CA CYS A 238 -9.78 1.75 -3.03
C CYS A 238 -9.36 2.19 -4.45
N PHE A 239 -10.30 2.76 -5.21
CA PHE A 239 -10.15 2.87 -6.66
C PHE A 239 -9.44 4.16 -7.12
N HIS A 240 -8.46 3.98 -8.02
CA HIS A 240 -8.18 4.99 -9.04
C HIS A 240 -8.91 4.60 -10.32
N HIS A 241 -9.83 5.44 -10.80
CA HIS A 241 -10.48 5.24 -12.09
C HIS A 241 -9.70 5.99 -13.17
N ALA A 242 -9.00 5.22 -14.00
CA ALA A 242 -8.29 5.68 -15.19
C ALA A 242 -9.12 5.37 -16.44
N ALA A 243 -9.51 6.44 -17.15
CA ALA A 243 -10.30 6.40 -18.36
C ALA A 243 -9.82 7.50 -19.33
N SER A 244 -10.35 7.52 -20.55
CA SER A 244 -10.29 8.68 -21.43
C SER A 244 -11.61 8.88 -22.15
N ILE A 245 -11.95 10.12 -22.44
CA ILE A 245 -13.04 10.47 -23.34
C ILE A 245 -12.45 10.63 -24.74
N LEU A 246 -12.82 9.73 -25.65
CA LEU A 246 -12.53 9.85 -27.07
C LEU A 246 -13.61 10.71 -27.72
N VAL A 247 -13.20 11.78 -28.40
CA VAL A 247 -14.09 12.70 -29.11
C VAL A 247 -13.76 12.67 -30.59
N LEU A 248 -14.77 12.42 -31.43
CA LEU A 248 -14.61 12.23 -32.87
C LEU A 248 -15.35 13.33 -33.65
N ASP A 249 -14.75 13.79 -34.74
CA ASP A 249 -15.40 14.72 -35.68
C ASP A 249 -16.29 14.02 -36.71
N GLY A 250 -16.96 14.82 -37.55
CA GLY A 250 -17.68 14.35 -38.74
C GLY A 250 -16.90 14.52 -40.04
N GLY A 251 -15.59 14.70 -39.96
CA GLY A 251 -14.72 15.14 -41.05
C GLY A 251 -14.29 14.05 -42.01
N GLN A 252 -13.64 14.46 -43.10
CA GLN A 252 -12.94 13.57 -44.02
C GLN A 252 -11.52 14.10 -44.29
N PRO A 253 -10.45 13.42 -43.84
CA PRO A 253 -10.48 12.21 -43.00
C PRO A 253 -11.11 12.46 -41.63
N LEU A 254 -11.62 11.40 -41.00
CA LEU A 254 -12.04 11.42 -39.60
C LEU A 254 -10.82 11.71 -38.71
N MET A 255 -10.91 12.66 -37.79
CA MET A 255 -9.93 12.83 -36.71
C MET A 255 -10.59 12.71 -35.34
N THR A 256 -9.74 12.53 -34.32
CA THR A 256 -10.15 12.21 -32.96
C THR A 256 -9.22 12.86 -31.94
N THR A 257 -9.77 13.25 -30.79
CA THR A 257 -9.02 13.73 -29.63
C THR A 257 -9.33 12.86 -28.42
N GLU A 258 -8.29 12.40 -27.73
CA GLU A 258 -8.39 11.68 -26.46
C GLU A 258 -8.17 12.66 -25.30
N VAL A 259 -9.12 12.71 -24.35
CA VAL A 259 -9.05 13.52 -23.13
C VAL A 259 -8.91 12.57 -21.93
N PRO A 260 -7.73 12.47 -21.30
CA PRO A 260 -7.55 11.57 -20.17
C PRO A 260 -8.35 12.02 -18.95
N VAL A 261 -8.82 11.03 -18.19
CA VAL A 261 -9.64 11.17 -16.98
C VAL A 261 -9.02 10.31 -15.88
N LEU A 262 -8.59 10.97 -14.79
CA LEU A 262 -8.15 10.35 -13.56
C LEU A 262 -9.06 10.80 -12.42
N VAL A 263 -9.80 9.87 -11.85
CA VAL A 263 -10.59 10.08 -10.62
C VAL A 263 -9.97 9.24 -9.52
N MET A 264 -9.51 9.90 -8.46
CA MET A 264 -9.09 9.23 -7.22
C MET A 264 -10.29 9.20 -6.28
N VAL A 265 -10.68 8.01 -5.83
CA VAL A 265 -11.58 7.91 -4.67
C VAL A 265 -10.75 8.13 -3.41
N THR A 266 -11.29 8.88 -2.45
CA THR A 266 -10.69 9.09 -1.13
C THR A 266 -11.56 8.42 -0.07
N PRO A 267 -10.98 7.71 0.91
CA PRO A 267 -11.77 7.06 1.94
C PRO A 267 -12.51 8.06 2.83
N VAL A 268 -13.59 7.60 3.46
CA VAL A 268 -14.37 8.34 4.45
C VAL A 268 -14.71 7.42 5.63
N ASN A 269 -14.41 7.86 6.85
CA ASN A 269 -14.76 7.18 8.09
C ASN A 269 -16.30 7.12 8.24
N GLU A 270 -16.90 6.01 7.83
CA GLU A 270 -18.32 5.68 7.80
C GLU A 270 -18.75 4.76 8.96
N PHE A 271 -17.88 3.89 9.47
CA PHE A 271 -18.21 2.87 10.48
C PHE A 271 -17.86 3.30 11.92
N SER A 272 -17.28 2.45 12.75
CA SER A 272 -16.99 2.70 14.19
C SER A 272 -16.39 1.45 14.83
N PRO A 273 -15.27 1.54 15.57
CA PRO A 273 -14.51 0.36 15.95
C PRO A 273 -15.20 -0.45 17.03
N ALA A 274 -15.50 -1.71 16.74
CA ALA A 274 -16.28 -2.60 17.59
C ALA A 274 -15.40 -3.69 18.23
N CYS A 275 -15.62 -4.01 19.50
CA CYS A 275 -15.02 -5.17 20.15
C CYS A 275 -16.02 -5.98 20.98
N VAL A 276 -15.73 -7.26 21.17
CA VAL A 276 -16.57 -8.20 21.92
C VAL A 276 -16.09 -8.27 23.37
N PRO A 277 -16.99 -8.20 24.38
CA PRO A 277 -16.63 -8.42 25.78
C PRO A 277 -15.89 -9.75 25.99
N ARG A 278 -14.84 -9.74 26.83
CA ARG A 278 -14.02 -10.92 27.15
C ARG A 278 -13.80 -11.08 28.65
N THR A 279 -13.58 -12.31 29.07
CA THR A 279 -13.10 -12.64 30.42
C THR A 279 -11.69 -13.19 30.33
N PHE A 280 -10.78 -12.64 31.12
CA PHE A 280 -9.43 -13.17 31.32
C PHE A 280 -9.32 -13.74 32.74
N ARG A 281 -8.40 -14.70 32.91
CA ARG A 281 -8.08 -15.32 34.20
C ARG A 281 -6.60 -15.13 34.50
N VAL A 282 -6.31 -14.83 35.76
CA VAL A 282 -4.96 -14.55 36.22
C VAL A 282 -4.86 -14.94 37.70
N ARG A 283 -3.85 -15.71 38.05
CA ARG A 283 -3.56 -16.04 39.46
C ARG A 283 -3.04 -14.82 40.18
N GLU A 284 -3.30 -14.69 41.48
CA GLU A 284 -2.77 -13.55 42.23
C GLU A 284 -1.23 -13.57 42.38
N ASP A 285 -0.62 -14.75 42.32
CA ASP A 285 0.85 -14.94 42.27
C ASP A 285 1.49 -14.55 40.93
N ALA A 286 0.71 -14.00 39.98
CA ALA A 286 1.22 -13.54 38.69
C ALA A 286 2.16 -12.33 38.82
N GLY A 287 3.38 -12.46 38.30
CA GLY A 287 4.36 -11.37 38.27
C GLY A 287 3.93 -10.19 37.39
N PRO A 288 4.47 -8.97 37.65
CA PRO A 288 4.19 -7.80 36.83
C PRO A 288 4.60 -8.01 35.37
N HIS A 289 3.86 -7.37 34.46
CA HIS A 289 3.92 -7.55 33.01
C HIS A 289 3.47 -8.92 32.47
N ALA A 290 2.86 -9.78 33.30
CA ALA A 290 2.15 -10.97 32.82
C ALA A 290 1.10 -10.60 31.75
N LEU A 291 1.07 -11.36 30.65
CA LEU A 291 0.12 -11.21 29.54
C LEU A 291 -1.16 -12.00 29.85
N LEU A 292 -2.30 -11.31 29.91
CA LEU A 292 -3.62 -11.92 30.16
C LEU A 292 -4.30 -12.37 28.85
N GLY A 293 -3.95 -11.74 27.73
CA GLY A 293 -4.54 -11.97 26.41
C GLY A 293 -4.63 -10.67 25.63
N SER A 294 -5.52 -10.57 24.64
CA SER A 294 -5.76 -9.33 23.89
C SER A 294 -7.25 -9.02 23.70
N VAL A 295 -7.56 -7.73 23.64
CA VAL A 295 -8.80 -7.22 23.02
C VAL A 295 -8.56 -7.14 21.52
N VAL A 296 -9.50 -7.65 20.73
CA VAL A 296 -9.47 -7.53 19.28
C VAL A 296 -10.63 -6.62 18.90
N GLY A 297 -10.30 -5.42 18.47
CA GLY A 297 -11.20 -4.54 17.74
C GLY A 297 -11.41 -5.03 16.32
N LYS A 298 -12.47 -4.53 15.70
CA LYS A 298 -12.71 -4.61 14.27
C LYS A 298 -13.22 -3.27 13.76
N ASP A 299 -12.73 -2.85 12.61
CA ASP A 299 -13.36 -1.76 11.87
C ASP A 299 -13.44 -2.06 10.38
N MET A 300 -14.46 -1.50 9.75
CA MET A 300 -14.78 -1.75 8.35
C MET A 300 -14.18 -0.72 7.40
N ASP A 301 -13.86 0.48 7.90
CA ASP A 301 -13.25 1.58 7.13
C ASP A 301 -11.86 1.20 6.59
N TYR A 302 -11.55 1.58 5.34
CA TYR A 302 -10.26 1.28 4.71
C TYR A 302 -9.14 2.30 5.04
N PRO A 303 -7.98 1.86 5.57
CA PRO A 303 -7.56 0.48 5.82
C PRO A 303 -8.14 -0.17 7.09
N HIS A 304 -8.62 -1.41 6.91
CA HIS A 304 -9.28 -2.23 7.94
C HIS A 304 -8.51 -2.36 9.26
N ASP A 305 -9.27 -2.47 10.35
CA ASP A 305 -8.78 -2.72 11.72
C ASP A 305 -7.70 -1.72 12.22
N SER A 306 -7.63 -0.50 11.66
CA SER A 306 -6.69 0.58 12.03
C SER A 306 -7.10 1.31 13.33
N ILE A 307 -6.97 0.60 14.45
CA ILE A 307 -7.57 0.96 15.75
C ILE A 307 -6.50 1.17 16.82
N GLU A 308 -6.65 2.24 17.61
CA GLU A 308 -5.95 2.44 18.87
C GLU A 308 -6.78 1.98 20.08
N TYR A 309 -6.13 1.33 21.04
CA TYR A 309 -6.73 0.83 22.29
C TYR A 309 -6.34 1.68 23.50
N SER A 310 -7.28 1.96 24.38
CA SER A 310 -7.01 2.66 25.66
C SER A 310 -7.97 2.24 26.78
N ILE A 311 -7.61 2.53 28.03
CA ILE A 311 -8.50 2.43 29.19
C ILE A 311 -8.85 3.86 29.64
N PRO A 312 -10.11 4.31 29.54
CA PRO A 312 -10.50 5.67 29.96
C PRO A 312 -10.19 5.92 31.44
N GLY A 313 -9.44 6.98 31.72
CA GLY A 313 -8.94 7.29 33.07
C GLY A 313 -7.71 6.46 33.51
N GLY A 314 -7.30 5.47 32.72
CA GLY A 314 -6.21 4.54 33.03
C GLY A 314 -6.56 3.49 34.09
N SER A 315 -5.58 2.67 34.44
CA SER A 315 -5.63 1.75 35.58
C SER A 315 -4.22 1.57 36.15
N ALA A 316 -4.10 1.48 37.47
CA ALA A 316 -2.83 1.24 38.14
C ALA A 316 -2.42 -0.25 38.11
N THR A 317 -3.41 -1.15 38.06
CA THR A 317 -3.19 -2.60 38.12
C THR A 317 -3.03 -3.24 36.74
N PHE A 318 -3.59 -2.63 35.68
CA PHE A 318 -3.59 -3.22 34.32
C PHE A 318 -3.32 -2.18 33.24
N ALA A 319 -2.65 -2.60 32.17
CA ALA A 319 -2.51 -1.85 30.93
C ALA A 319 -3.22 -2.56 29.77
N VAL A 320 -3.59 -1.79 28.75
CA VAL A 320 -3.78 -2.28 27.38
C VAL A 320 -2.70 -1.66 26.52
N ASP A 321 -2.07 -2.44 25.65
CA ASP A 321 -1.14 -1.92 24.64
C ASP A 321 -1.92 -1.19 23.53
N ARG A 322 -1.42 -0.01 23.15
CA ARG A 322 -2.15 0.94 22.30
C ARG A 322 -2.41 0.44 20.88
N LEU A 323 -1.60 -0.50 20.35
CA LEU A 323 -1.66 -0.94 18.95
C LEU A 323 -2.04 -2.42 18.81
N SER A 324 -1.58 -3.27 19.72
CA SER A 324 -1.85 -4.73 19.67
C SER A 324 -3.09 -5.15 20.47
N GLY A 325 -3.64 -4.26 21.31
CA GLY A 325 -4.73 -4.58 22.22
C GLY A 325 -4.36 -5.59 23.32
N GLU A 326 -3.07 -5.93 23.50
CA GLU A 326 -2.61 -6.83 24.57
C GLU A 326 -2.92 -6.27 25.96
N VAL A 327 -3.58 -7.07 26.80
CA VAL A 327 -3.88 -6.72 28.19
C VAL A 327 -2.82 -7.32 29.09
N ARG A 328 -2.14 -6.47 29.88
CA ARG A 328 -1.02 -6.88 30.75
C ARG A 328 -1.21 -6.41 32.18
N LEU A 329 -0.75 -7.21 33.13
CA LEU A 329 -0.68 -6.86 34.55
C LEU A 329 0.43 -5.82 34.79
N LEU A 330 0.19 -4.87 35.70
CA LEU A 330 1.17 -3.85 36.14
C LEU A 330 1.38 -3.87 37.65
N GLY A 331 0.29 -3.98 38.43
CA GLY A 331 0.32 -4.01 39.88
C GLY A 331 0.17 -5.44 40.43
N PRO A 332 0.36 -5.63 41.75
CA PRO A 332 0.00 -6.88 42.41
C PRO A 332 -1.51 -7.12 42.36
N LEU A 333 -1.89 -8.38 42.59
CA LEU A 333 -3.26 -8.83 42.79
C LEU A 333 -3.42 -9.40 44.20
N ASP A 334 -4.66 -9.48 44.65
CA ASP A 334 -5.08 -9.93 45.98
C ASP A 334 -6.52 -10.42 45.82
N TYR A 335 -6.72 -11.74 45.90
CA TYR A 335 -8.00 -12.40 45.69
C TYR A 335 -8.97 -12.03 46.82
N GLU A 336 -8.53 -12.11 48.08
CA GLU A 336 -9.30 -11.75 49.28
C GLU A 336 -9.82 -10.31 49.23
N LEU A 337 -9.05 -9.37 48.67
CA LEU A 337 -9.44 -7.98 48.45
C LEU A 337 -10.32 -7.77 47.21
N GLN A 338 -9.95 -8.31 46.04
CA GLN A 338 -10.70 -8.10 44.79
C GLN A 338 -10.64 -9.26 43.78
N LYS A 339 -11.61 -10.18 43.90
CA LYS A 339 -11.81 -11.35 43.01
C LYS A 339 -12.14 -11.00 41.55
N PHE A 340 -12.65 -9.79 41.28
CA PHE A 340 -13.05 -9.36 39.93
C PHE A 340 -12.71 -7.90 39.65
N HIS A 341 -11.94 -7.65 38.60
CA HIS A 341 -11.77 -6.31 38.02
C HIS A 341 -12.56 -6.20 36.71
N ARG A 342 -13.22 -5.06 36.49
CA ARG A 342 -13.97 -4.77 35.26
C ARG A 342 -13.43 -3.49 34.65
N LEU A 343 -12.88 -3.60 33.44
CA LEU A 343 -12.26 -2.49 32.72
C LEU A 343 -13.05 -2.24 31.44
N THR A 344 -13.37 -1.00 31.14
CA THR A 344 -13.83 -0.61 29.81
C THR A 344 -12.60 -0.32 28.96
N VAL A 345 -12.46 -1.00 27.83
CA VAL A 345 -11.46 -0.67 26.81
C VAL A 345 -12.16 0.16 25.75
N LEU A 346 -11.66 1.37 25.54
CA LEU A 346 -12.06 2.29 24.49
C LEU A 346 -11.21 1.97 23.26
N LEU A 347 -11.88 1.86 22.11
CA LEU A 347 -11.28 1.73 20.80
C LEU A 347 -11.55 3.04 20.06
N THR A 348 -10.52 3.62 19.48
CA THR A 348 -10.59 4.83 18.66
C THR A 348 -9.92 4.55 17.34
N ASP A 349 -10.56 4.90 16.24
CA ASP A 349 -9.97 4.75 14.91
C ASP A 349 -8.80 5.73 14.71
N HIS A 350 -7.95 5.44 13.73
CA HIS A 350 -7.14 6.48 13.12
C HIS A 350 -8.01 7.30 12.15
N SER A 351 -7.83 8.61 12.11
CA SER A 351 -8.45 9.48 11.10
C SER A 351 -7.87 9.15 9.71
N GLN A 352 -8.62 8.39 8.91
CA GLN A 352 -8.24 7.98 7.55
C GLN A 352 -8.63 9.05 6.51
N ASP A 353 -9.59 9.90 6.86
CA ASP A 353 -10.06 11.07 6.11
C ASP A 353 -8.96 12.12 5.88
N GLN A 354 -9.23 13.04 4.94
CA GLN A 354 -8.49 14.30 4.85
C GLN A 354 -8.70 15.24 6.05
N ASP A 355 -9.69 14.97 6.92
CA ASP A 355 -9.93 15.71 8.17
C ASP A 355 -9.39 14.90 9.38
N PRO A 356 -8.26 15.31 9.98
CA PRO A 356 -7.67 14.64 11.14
C PRO A 356 -8.44 14.88 12.46
N THR A 357 -9.68 15.41 12.40
CA THR A 357 -10.60 15.50 13.53
C THR A 357 -11.78 14.53 13.41
N CYS A 358 -11.95 13.85 12.26
CA CYS A 358 -12.97 12.84 12.02
C CYS A 358 -12.58 11.49 12.65
N HIS A 359 -12.60 11.46 13.98
CA HIS A 359 -12.42 10.23 14.77
C HIS A 359 -13.76 9.73 15.30
N ARG A 360 -13.97 8.41 15.24
CA ARG A 360 -15.06 7.71 15.91
C ARG A 360 -14.47 6.75 16.94
N SER A 361 -15.35 6.17 17.76
CA SER A 361 -14.93 5.30 18.87
C SER A 361 -16.04 4.38 19.33
N GLY A 362 -15.67 3.15 19.66
CA GLY A 362 -16.51 2.18 20.35
C GLY A 362 -15.83 1.68 21.63
N SER A 363 -16.49 0.79 22.36
CA SER A 363 -15.89 0.21 23.57
C SER A 363 -16.50 -1.14 23.92
N CYS A 364 -15.74 -1.94 24.67
CA CYS A 364 -16.23 -3.16 25.29
C CYS A 364 -15.68 -3.30 26.72
N THR A 365 -16.44 -4.00 27.58
CA THR A 365 -15.96 -4.33 28.93
C THR A 365 -15.19 -5.65 28.89
N ILE A 366 -13.96 -5.64 29.41
CA ILE A 366 -13.26 -6.86 29.81
C ILE A 366 -13.44 -7.10 31.31
N THR A 367 -13.58 -8.36 31.69
CA THR A 367 -13.60 -8.81 33.08
C THR A 367 -12.36 -9.62 33.34
N ILE A 368 -11.70 -9.37 34.47
CA ILE A 368 -10.52 -10.10 34.91
C ILE A 368 -10.91 -10.81 36.21
N GLU A 369 -10.95 -12.14 36.14
CA GLU A 369 -11.24 -13.06 37.23
C GLU A 369 -9.90 -13.45 37.87
N VAL A 370 -9.72 -13.11 39.14
CA VAL A 370 -8.51 -13.48 39.91
C VAL A 370 -8.67 -14.91 40.40
N GLU A 371 -7.65 -15.75 40.18
CA GLU A 371 -7.63 -17.14 40.62
C GLU A 371 -6.84 -17.29 41.93
N ASP A 372 -7.52 -17.84 42.95
CA ASP A 372 -7.06 -18.21 44.30
C ASP A 372 -5.69 -18.91 44.33
N VAL A 373 -4.80 -18.40 45.18
CA VAL A 373 -3.52 -19.01 45.52
C VAL A 373 -3.35 -19.05 47.04
N ASN A 374 -3.11 -20.24 47.59
CA ASN A 374 -2.87 -20.43 49.02
C ASN A 374 -1.55 -19.77 49.48
N ASP A 375 -1.61 -18.49 49.84
CA ASP A 375 -0.50 -17.69 50.39
C ASP A 375 -0.65 -17.46 51.92
N HIS A 376 -1.87 -17.60 52.45
CA HIS A 376 -2.22 -17.40 53.85
C HIS A 376 -2.12 -18.69 54.69
N ALA A 377 -1.17 -18.71 55.63
CA ALA A 377 -0.98 -19.85 56.54
C ALA A 377 -2.07 -19.92 57.63
N PRO A 378 -2.40 -21.12 58.16
CA PRO A 378 -3.30 -21.25 59.30
C PRO A 378 -2.78 -20.51 60.55
N GLU A 379 -3.64 -19.75 61.22
CA GLU A 379 -3.37 -19.11 62.51
C GLU A 379 -4.04 -19.90 63.63
N CYS A 380 -3.29 -20.24 64.69
CA CYS A 380 -3.80 -20.99 65.84
C CYS A 380 -4.00 -20.08 67.06
N GLU A 381 -5.16 -20.19 67.71
CA GLU A 381 -5.53 -19.38 68.87
C GLU A 381 -5.88 -20.24 70.11
N PRO A 382 -5.22 -20.01 71.25
CA PRO A 382 -3.95 -19.29 71.39
C PRO A 382 -2.79 -20.07 70.72
N PRO A 383 -1.73 -19.39 70.25
CA PRO A 383 -0.56 -20.05 69.64
C PRO A 383 0.29 -20.85 70.64
N PHE A 384 0.08 -20.58 71.93
CA PHE A 384 0.73 -21.23 73.06
C PHE A 384 -0.33 -21.67 74.09
N GLN A 385 -0.20 -22.89 74.62
CA GLN A 385 -1.04 -23.40 75.71
C GLN A 385 -0.17 -24.08 76.78
N GLU A 386 -0.46 -23.82 78.05
CA GLU A 386 0.23 -24.41 79.19
C GLU A 386 -0.79 -25.06 80.14
N LEU A 387 -0.68 -26.37 80.36
CA LEU A 387 -1.69 -27.19 81.02
C LEU A 387 -1.03 -28.11 82.05
N THR A 388 -1.64 -28.26 83.23
CA THR A 388 -1.26 -29.28 84.22
C THR A 388 -2.29 -30.40 84.23
N ILE A 389 -1.85 -31.63 83.97
CA ILE A 389 -2.69 -32.82 83.86
C ILE A 389 -2.35 -33.81 84.96
N HIS A 390 -3.34 -34.13 85.80
CA HIS A 390 -3.20 -35.13 86.85
C HIS A 390 -3.55 -36.53 86.30
N THR A 391 -2.56 -37.45 86.28
CA THR A 391 -2.73 -38.71 85.56
C THR A 391 -3.47 -39.77 86.38
N HIS A 392 -4.63 -40.21 85.87
CA HIS A 392 -5.33 -41.39 86.33
C HIS A 392 -4.92 -42.61 85.48
N LEU A 393 -4.79 -43.79 86.09
CA LEU A 393 -4.36 -45.01 85.40
C LEU A 393 -5.52 -45.69 84.63
N GLY A 394 -5.23 -46.21 83.44
CA GLY A 394 -6.13 -47.13 82.72
C GLY A 394 -7.14 -46.50 81.76
N ARG A 395 -6.94 -45.25 81.33
CA ARG A 395 -7.74 -44.55 80.32
C ARG A 395 -6.90 -43.51 79.56
N SER A 396 -7.17 -43.36 78.27
CA SER A 396 -6.75 -42.18 77.51
C SER A 396 -7.56 -40.93 77.92
N MET A 397 -6.98 -39.74 77.80
CA MET A 397 -7.59 -38.48 78.25
C MET A 397 -7.41 -37.36 77.23
N GLU A 398 -8.49 -36.62 76.89
CA GLU A 398 -8.40 -35.35 76.14
C GLU A 398 -7.68 -34.31 77.01
N VAL A 399 -6.59 -33.75 76.48
CA VAL A 399 -5.71 -32.79 77.16
C VAL A 399 -6.13 -31.37 76.81
N THR A 400 -6.30 -31.09 75.51
CA THR A 400 -6.78 -29.82 74.97
C THR A 400 -7.16 -29.97 73.49
N ARG A 401 -7.76 -28.94 72.92
CA ARG A 401 -8.04 -28.82 71.49
C ARG A 401 -7.25 -27.66 70.90
N VAL A 402 -6.52 -27.94 69.82
CA VAL A 402 -5.78 -26.93 69.06
C VAL A 402 -6.75 -26.30 68.06
N SER A 403 -7.12 -25.04 68.28
CA SER A 403 -8.08 -24.31 67.43
C SER A 403 -7.32 -23.41 66.46
N CYS A 404 -7.50 -23.61 65.16
CA CYS A 404 -6.86 -22.80 64.12
C CYS A 404 -7.84 -22.43 63.00
N ARG A 405 -7.57 -21.33 62.29
CA ARG A 405 -8.35 -20.80 61.16
C ARG A 405 -7.43 -20.07 60.19
N VAL A 406 -7.88 -19.80 58.97
CA VAL A 406 -7.32 -18.70 58.15
C VAL A 406 -8.30 -17.53 58.25
N PRO A 407 -7.96 -16.40 58.90
CA PRO A 407 -8.90 -15.29 59.09
C PRO A 407 -9.45 -14.67 57.82
N GLN A 408 -8.63 -14.60 56.77
CA GLN A 408 -8.90 -14.00 55.47
C GLN A 408 -9.74 -14.94 54.59
N GLU A 409 -9.44 -16.25 54.66
CA GLU A 409 -10.21 -17.33 54.04
C GLU A 409 -11.04 -18.12 55.08
N PRO A 410 -12.12 -17.57 55.66
CA PRO A 410 -12.93 -18.27 56.66
C PRO A 410 -13.67 -19.51 56.10
N GLN A 411 -13.61 -19.75 54.79
CA GLN A 411 -14.11 -20.96 54.11
C GLN A 411 -13.13 -22.14 54.21
N ARG A 412 -11.83 -21.88 54.45
CA ARG A 412 -10.77 -22.89 54.50
C ARG A 412 -10.77 -23.60 55.84
N LEU A 413 -11.67 -24.58 55.98
CA LEU A 413 -11.94 -25.32 57.23
C LEU A 413 -11.23 -26.68 57.33
N ALA A 414 -10.48 -27.09 56.30
CA ALA A 414 -9.78 -28.36 56.25
C ALA A 414 -8.30 -28.19 56.65
N PHE A 415 -7.94 -28.73 57.80
CA PHE A 415 -6.58 -28.67 58.36
C PHE A 415 -6.07 -30.07 58.74
N SER A 416 -4.77 -30.30 58.55
CA SER A 416 -4.06 -31.49 59.01
C SER A 416 -3.19 -31.17 60.23
N TYR A 417 -3.29 -32.01 61.26
CA TYR A 417 -2.64 -31.81 62.56
C TYR A 417 -1.61 -32.92 62.80
N SER A 418 -0.40 -32.56 63.22
CA SER A 418 0.68 -33.51 63.48
C SER A 418 1.60 -33.06 64.62
N ILE A 419 2.09 -33.98 65.44
CA ILE A 419 3.09 -33.66 66.47
C ILE A 419 4.48 -33.82 65.85
N VAL A 420 5.24 -32.72 65.76
CA VAL A 420 6.57 -32.67 65.10
C VAL A 420 7.72 -32.59 66.10
N GLY A 421 7.44 -32.34 67.39
CA GLY A 421 8.45 -32.27 68.44
C GLY A 421 7.88 -32.53 69.84
N GLY A 422 8.76 -32.80 70.81
CA GLY A 422 8.42 -32.92 72.23
C GLY A 422 7.79 -34.23 72.71
N ASN A 423 7.21 -35.05 71.81
CA ASN A 423 6.46 -36.27 72.17
C ASN A 423 7.36 -37.48 72.54
N SER A 424 8.22 -37.31 73.54
CA SER A 424 9.07 -38.36 74.08
C SER A 424 8.24 -39.57 74.53
N TRP A 425 8.73 -40.77 74.23
CA TRP A 425 8.05 -42.06 74.47
C TRP A 425 6.65 -42.19 73.86
N SER A 426 6.26 -41.31 72.91
CA SER A 426 4.96 -41.34 72.23
C SER A 426 3.76 -41.34 73.18
N GLN A 427 3.85 -40.63 74.31
CA GLN A 427 2.77 -40.56 75.30
C GLN A 427 1.53 -39.82 74.80
N PHE A 428 1.65 -38.98 73.77
CA PHE A 428 0.55 -38.22 73.19
C PHE A 428 0.20 -38.69 71.78
N SER A 429 -1.07 -38.57 71.41
CA SER A 429 -1.59 -38.71 70.04
C SER A 429 -2.51 -37.54 69.69
N LEU A 430 -2.74 -37.31 68.39
CA LEU A 430 -3.71 -36.35 67.88
C LEU A 430 -4.87 -37.08 67.22
N GLN A 431 -6.09 -36.70 67.58
CA GLN A 431 -7.33 -37.15 66.96
C GLN A 431 -7.96 -35.96 66.24
N GLY A 432 -7.44 -35.66 65.05
CA GLY A 432 -7.65 -34.37 64.40
C GLY A 432 -7.08 -33.24 65.26
N ALA A 433 -7.90 -32.22 65.54
CA ALA A 433 -7.55 -31.08 66.39
C ALA A 433 -7.39 -31.39 67.90
N VAL A 434 -7.76 -32.60 68.35
CA VAL A 434 -7.78 -32.97 69.77
C VAL A 434 -6.49 -33.65 70.18
N LEU A 435 -5.78 -33.10 71.17
CA LEU A 435 -4.62 -33.71 71.79
C LEU A 435 -5.05 -34.69 72.88
N VAL A 436 -4.59 -35.94 72.78
CA VAL A 436 -4.96 -37.04 73.67
C VAL A 436 -3.72 -37.63 74.33
N LEU A 437 -3.75 -37.77 75.65
CA LEU A 437 -2.81 -38.60 76.40
C LEU A 437 -3.19 -40.08 76.19
N ASN A 438 -2.24 -40.88 75.72
CA ASN A 438 -2.42 -42.31 75.46
C ASN A 438 -2.54 -43.10 76.77
N ASP A 439 -3.20 -44.26 76.77
CA ASP A 439 -3.33 -45.05 78.00
C ASP A 439 -1.98 -45.63 78.45
N LEU A 440 -1.66 -45.37 79.72
CA LEU A 440 -0.35 -45.65 80.32
C LEU A 440 -0.17 -47.12 80.74
N THR A 441 -1.15 -47.98 80.47
CA THR A 441 -1.11 -49.43 80.79
C THR A 441 -0.15 -50.24 79.91
N LEU A 442 0.22 -49.72 78.73
CA LEU A 442 1.03 -50.41 77.72
C LEU A 442 2.46 -49.84 77.60
N GLY A 443 2.82 -48.84 78.41
CA GLY A 443 4.12 -48.17 78.37
C GLY A 443 5.16 -48.71 79.37
N PRO A 444 6.42 -48.25 79.28
CA PRO A 444 7.43 -48.51 80.31
C PRO A 444 7.06 -47.85 81.65
N SER A 445 7.67 -48.32 82.74
CA SER A 445 7.37 -47.89 84.11
C SER A 445 7.48 -46.38 84.29
N TRP A 446 6.37 -45.76 84.74
CA TRP A 446 6.22 -44.31 84.91
C TRP A 446 7.23 -43.70 85.91
N PRO A 447 7.83 -42.53 85.61
CA PRO A 447 8.69 -41.82 86.57
C PRO A 447 7.90 -41.31 87.79
N GLU A 448 8.41 -41.50 89.00
CA GLU A 448 7.73 -41.02 90.23
C GLU A 448 7.74 -39.48 90.41
N GLN A 449 8.32 -38.74 89.46
CA GLN A 449 8.44 -37.27 89.48
C GLN A 449 7.56 -36.63 88.40
N PRO A 450 7.02 -35.42 88.61
CA PRO A 450 6.28 -34.71 87.57
C PRO A 450 7.17 -34.44 86.35
N HIS A 451 6.62 -34.62 85.15
CA HIS A 451 7.34 -34.46 83.88
C HIS A 451 6.66 -33.42 83.00
N THR A 452 7.45 -32.58 82.34
CA THR A 452 6.96 -31.53 81.42
C THR A 452 7.25 -31.94 79.98
N TYR A 453 6.25 -31.82 79.11
CA TYR A 453 6.36 -32.08 77.68
C TYR A 453 6.05 -30.79 76.91
N GLU A 454 7.00 -30.29 76.14
CA GLU A 454 6.84 -29.14 75.24
C GLU A 454 6.49 -29.64 73.84
N LEU A 455 5.20 -29.86 73.58
CA LEU A 455 4.72 -30.48 72.34
C LEU A 455 4.62 -29.44 71.23
N LEU A 456 5.34 -29.66 70.13
CA LEU A 456 5.23 -28.85 68.93
C LEU A 456 4.21 -29.49 67.99
N ILE A 457 3.06 -28.84 67.83
CA ILE A 457 1.94 -29.31 67.00
C ILE A 457 1.91 -28.50 65.71
N ARG A 458 2.37 -29.11 64.61
CA ARG A 458 2.28 -28.52 63.28
C ARG A 458 0.85 -28.66 62.77
N VAL A 459 0.27 -27.54 62.35
CA VAL A 459 -1.04 -27.47 61.71
C VAL A 459 -0.84 -26.92 60.31
N ALA A 460 -1.12 -27.75 59.31
CA ALA A 460 -1.08 -27.39 57.90
C ALA A 460 -2.50 -27.29 57.33
N ASP A 461 -2.68 -26.55 56.24
CA ASP A 461 -3.89 -26.72 55.43
C ASP A 461 -4.00 -28.15 54.86
N ALA A 462 -5.19 -28.49 54.37
CA ALA A 462 -5.45 -29.74 53.67
C ALA A 462 -6.48 -29.49 52.57
N GLY A 463 -6.06 -29.51 51.31
CA GLY A 463 -6.93 -29.18 50.19
C GLY A 463 -6.30 -29.50 48.83
N PRO A 464 -6.95 -29.09 47.72
CA PRO A 464 -6.42 -29.23 46.37
C PRO A 464 -5.48 -28.07 45.96
N SER A 465 -5.52 -26.93 46.65
CA SER A 465 -4.63 -25.80 46.39
C SER A 465 -3.23 -26.08 46.96
N THR A 466 -2.21 -25.58 46.25
CA THR A 466 -0.79 -25.74 46.57
C THR A 466 -0.07 -24.41 46.32
N PRO A 467 1.04 -24.09 47.02
CA PRO A 467 1.73 -24.89 48.05
C PRO A 467 0.89 -25.12 49.31
N HIS A 468 1.24 -26.12 50.12
CA HIS A 468 0.65 -26.32 51.45
C HIS A 468 1.42 -25.52 52.50
N LEU A 469 0.73 -24.63 53.21
CA LEU A 469 1.25 -23.77 54.25
C LEU A 469 0.95 -24.38 55.63
N SER A 470 1.75 -24.00 56.63
CA SER A 470 1.60 -24.57 57.96
C SER A 470 2.22 -23.72 59.05
N THR A 471 1.50 -23.59 60.16
CA THR A 471 1.99 -23.04 61.42
C THR A 471 2.39 -24.14 62.39
N THR A 472 2.97 -23.76 63.53
CA THR A 472 3.22 -24.66 64.67
C THR A 472 2.73 -24.00 65.95
N ALA A 473 1.80 -24.65 66.65
CA ALA A 473 1.35 -24.26 67.98
C ALA A 473 2.12 -25.05 69.04
N THR A 474 2.46 -24.39 70.15
CA THR A 474 3.19 -25.02 71.26
C THR A 474 2.24 -25.36 72.41
N VAL A 475 2.22 -26.62 72.83
CA VAL A 475 1.41 -27.08 73.97
C VAL A 475 2.33 -27.69 75.04
N ILE A 476 2.54 -26.94 76.12
CA ILE A 476 3.26 -27.42 77.31
C ILE A 476 2.29 -28.19 78.21
N VAL A 477 2.64 -29.45 78.52
CA VAL A 477 1.86 -30.33 79.39
C VAL A 477 2.71 -30.77 80.58
N HIS A 478 2.35 -30.32 81.78
CA HIS A 478 2.91 -30.80 83.05
C HIS A 478 2.11 -32.01 83.52
N LEU A 479 2.67 -33.21 83.34
CA LEU A 479 2.07 -34.47 83.77
C LEU A 479 2.48 -34.76 85.22
N VAL A 480 1.49 -34.77 86.12
CA VAL A 480 1.66 -34.96 87.56
C VAL A 480 0.94 -36.25 88.00
N PRO A 481 1.62 -37.22 88.63
CA PRO A 481 0.97 -38.47 89.05
C PRO A 481 -0.06 -38.24 90.16
N TRP A 482 -1.21 -38.91 90.08
CA TRP A 482 -2.33 -38.81 91.05
C TRP A 482 -2.02 -39.26 92.50
N ARG A 483 -0.84 -39.82 92.77
CA ARG A 483 -0.45 -40.23 94.14
C ARG A 483 -0.09 -39.02 94.99
N ALA A 484 -1.09 -38.47 95.68
CA ALA A 484 -0.92 -37.36 96.60
C ALA A 484 0.07 -37.68 97.74
N SER A 485 1.10 -36.84 97.89
CA SER A 485 1.78 -36.63 99.18
C SER A 485 1.21 -35.37 99.80
N THR A 486 0.63 -35.48 100.99
CA THR A 486 -0.17 -34.40 101.60
C THR A 486 0.70 -33.39 102.34
N VAL A 487 1.08 -32.30 101.67
CA VAL A 487 1.42 -31.03 102.32
C VAL A 487 0.70 -29.90 101.59
N ALA A 488 -0.10 -29.13 102.32
CA ALA A 488 -0.81 -27.98 101.76
C ALA A 488 0.11 -26.76 101.66
N THR A 489 0.68 -26.53 100.48
CA THR A 489 1.37 -25.27 100.17
C THR A 489 0.38 -24.28 99.57
N SER A 490 0.22 -23.12 100.20
CA SER A 490 -0.73 -22.09 99.75
C SER A 490 -0.25 -21.42 98.47
N THR A 491 -0.84 -21.80 97.33
CA THR A 491 -0.65 -21.12 96.04
C THR A 491 -1.53 -19.88 95.97
N HIS A 492 -0.96 -18.75 96.38
CA HIS A 492 -1.57 -17.43 96.20
C HIS A 492 -1.90 -17.21 94.71
N ARG A 493 -3.14 -16.85 94.37
CA ARG A 493 -3.53 -16.53 92.99
C ARG A 493 -2.92 -15.18 92.57
N ALA A 494 -1.66 -15.23 92.16
CA ALA A 494 -1.00 -14.12 91.47
C ALA A 494 -1.39 -14.16 89.99
N THR A 495 -2.48 -13.47 89.63
CA THR A 495 -2.73 -13.10 88.23
C THR A 495 -1.71 -12.06 87.81
N VAL A 496 -0.50 -12.51 87.43
CA VAL A 496 0.47 -11.66 86.75
C VAL A 496 -0.09 -11.38 85.37
N THR A 497 -0.66 -10.19 85.18
CA THR A 497 -0.98 -9.67 83.85
C THR A 497 0.34 -9.34 83.15
N SER A 498 0.96 -10.37 82.57
CA SER A 498 2.10 -10.19 81.68
C SER A 498 1.62 -9.47 80.43
N MET A 499 1.71 -8.15 80.45
CA MET A 499 1.70 -7.31 79.25
C MET A 499 3.00 -7.58 78.49
N MET A 500 3.13 -8.79 77.94
CA MET A 500 4.13 -9.10 76.94
C MET A 500 3.66 -8.39 75.68
N THR A 501 4.10 -7.14 75.53
CA THR A 501 3.99 -6.38 74.29
C THR A 501 4.40 -7.29 73.13
N PRO A 502 3.61 -7.41 72.05
CA PRO A 502 4.09 -8.11 70.87
C PRO A 502 5.41 -7.47 70.47
N LEU A 503 6.41 -8.28 70.13
CA LEU A 503 7.68 -7.77 69.60
C LEU A 503 7.44 -7.28 68.16
N LEU A 504 6.75 -6.15 68.06
CA LEU A 504 6.58 -5.41 66.82
C LEU A 504 7.98 -4.98 66.39
N VAL A 505 8.51 -5.61 65.35
CA VAL A 505 9.82 -5.27 64.78
C VAL A 505 9.68 -3.93 64.04
N THR A 506 9.70 -2.84 64.81
CA THR A 506 9.62 -1.46 64.30
C THR A 506 10.95 -1.00 63.71
N ASP A 507 12.05 -1.58 64.16
CA ASP A 507 13.36 -1.46 63.53
C ASP A 507 13.66 -2.74 62.74
N THR A 508 13.34 -2.72 61.45
CA THR A 508 14.15 -3.45 60.49
C THR A 508 15.51 -2.75 60.42
N GLU A 509 16.47 -3.20 61.24
CA GLU A 509 17.86 -2.78 61.05
C GLU A 509 18.22 -3.01 59.58
N ALA A 510 18.60 -1.94 58.90
CA ALA A 510 19.00 -2.02 57.51
C ALA A 510 20.26 -2.87 57.42
N PHE A 511 20.09 -4.15 57.04
CA PHE A 511 21.12 -5.20 56.89
C PHE A 511 22.35 -4.74 56.08
N TRP A 512 22.24 -3.60 55.39
CA TRP A 512 23.33 -2.96 54.69
C TRP A 512 23.26 -1.42 54.77
N GLN A 513 23.80 -0.85 55.86
CA GLN A 513 24.36 0.52 55.84
C GLN A 513 25.89 0.45 55.68
N PRO A 514 26.42 0.35 54.45
CA PRO A 514 27.85 0.48 54.22
C PRO A 514 28.33 1.90 54.57
N GLU A 515 29.51 2.01 55.19
CA GLU A 515 30.09 3.32 55.54
C GLU A 515 30.24 4.24 54.31
N PRO A 516 30.22 5.57 54.47
CA PRO A 516 30.21 6.52 53.34
C PRO A 516 31.33 6.32 52.32
N TRP A 517 32.52 5.89 52.75
CA TRP A 517 33.65 5.61 51.84
C TRP A 517 33.37 4.41 50.92
N PHE A 518 32.62 3.41 51.39
CA PHE A 518 32.27 2.22 50.59
C PHE A 518 31.23 2.59 49.52
N VAL A 519 30.27 3.46 49.84
CA VAL A 519 29.34 4.03 48.84
C VAL A 519 30.08 4.84 47.80
N VAL A 520 31.09 5.63 48.20
CA VAL A 520 31.98 6.35 47.26
C VAL A 520 32.77 5.37 46.39
N VAL A 521 33.34 4.30 46.94
CA VAL A 521 34.04 3.27 46.15
C VAL A 521 33.10 2.61 45.14
N LEU A 522 31.90 2.20 45.56
CA LEU A 522 30.95 1.48 44.70
C LEU A 522 30.34 2.38 43.60
N THR A 523 30.10 3.65 43.89
CA THR A 523 29.68 4.63 42.86
C THR A 523 30.81 4.97 41.89
N VAL A 524 32.06 5.11 42.36
CA VAL A 524 33.23 5.35 41.48
C VAL A 524 33.55 4.13 40.61
N THR A 525 33.51 2.90 41.14
CA THR A 525 33.73 1.70 40.32
C THR A 525 32.61 1.47 39.31
N SER A 526 31.35 1.72 39.69
CA SER A 526 30.21 1.66 38.76
C SER A 526 30.32 2.73 37.65
N ALA A 527 30.69 3.97 37.98
CA ALA A 527 30.92 5.02 37.00
C ALA A 527 32.07 4.68 36.03
N LEU A 528 33.18 4.13 36.54
CA LEU A 528 34.30 3.67 35.71
C LEU A 528 33.91 2.48 34.81
N LEU A 529 33.09 1.56 35.31
CA LEU A 529 32.54 0.44 34.53
C LEU A 529 31.64 0.95 33.39
N LEU A 530 30.74 1.89 33.67
CA LEU A 530 29.86 2.50 32.67
C LEU A 530 30.64 3.30 31.62
N LEU A 531 31.70 4.02 32.01
CA LEU A 531 32.60 4.69 31.08
C LEU A 531 33.36 3.69 30.19
N ALA A 532 33.84 2.57 30.74
CA ALA A 532 34.51 1.52 29.98
C ALA A 532 33.55 0.82 28.99
N LEU A 533 32.32 0.53 29.42
CA LEU A 533 31.26 -0.03 28.58
C LEU A 533 30.85 0.94 27.46
N GLY A 534 30.67 2.23 27.78
CA GLY A 534 30.37 3.27 26.80
C GLY A 534 31.49 3.45 25.76
N TRP A 535 32.76 3.34 26.18
CA TRP A 535 33.91 3.39 25.27
C TRP A 535 34.00 2.15 24.37
N LEU A 536 33.71 0.96 24.90
CA LEU A 536 33.60 -0.27 24.11
C LEU A 536 32.45 -0.20 23.10
N LEU A 537 31.28 0.29 23.51
CA LEU A 537 30.13 0.50 22.63
C LEU A 537 30.44 1.53 21.54
N SER A 538 31.12 2.63 21.88
CA SER A 538 31.61 3.63 20.93
C SER A 538 32.56 3.02 19.88
N ARG A 539 33.51 2.17 20.30
CA ARG A 539 34.38 1.42 19.37
C ARG A 539 33.62 0.46 18.46
N LEU A 540 32.63 -0.26 18.98
CA LEU A 540 31.78 -1.16 18.19
C LEU A 540 30.95 -0.39 17.14
N LEU A 541 30.34 0.72 17.53
CA LEU A 541 29.58 1.60 16.63
C LEU A 541 30.48 2.24 15.56
N TRP A 542 31.69 2.65 15.91
CA TRP A 542 32.67 3.14 14.94
C TRP A 542 33.10 2.05 13.94
N GLY A 543 33.30 0.81 14.40
CA GLY A 543 33.59 -0.34 13.54
C GLY A 543 32.44 -0.61 12.55
N LEU A 544 31.20 -0.63 13.03
CA LEU A 544 30.01 -0.80 12.18
C LEU A 544 29.85 0.36 11.17
N ALA A 545 30.12 1.60 11.58
CA ALA A 545 30.10 2.76 10.68
C ALA A 545 31.13 2.65 9.54
N GLN A 546 32.31 2.07 9.79
CA GLN A 546 33.31 1.82 8.75
C GLN A 546 32.94 0.66 7.82
N VAL A 547 32.25 -0.38 8.32
CA VAL A 547 31.70 -1.46 7.47
C VAL A 547 30.60 -0.95 6.54
N LEU A 548 29.80 0.04 6.97
CA LEU A 548 28.73 0.65 6.17
C LEU A 548 29.21 1.70 5.15
N GLN A 549 30.49 2.10 5.16
CA GLN A 549 31.05 3.09 4.22
C GLN A 549 31.97 2.48 3.15
N VAL A 550 31.44 1.51 2.39
CA VAL A 550 32.04 1.06 1.13
C VAL A 550 31.38 1.82 -0.05
N PRO A 551 32.12 2.63 -0.83
CA PRO A 551 31.52 3.40 -1.91
C PRO A 551 31.09 2.52 -3.10
N SER A 552 29.81 2.55 -3.45
CA SER A 552 29.32 1.95 -4.69
C SER A 552 29.79 2.74 -5.92
N LYS A 553 30.45 2.07 -6.86
CA LYS A 553 30.71 2.60 -8.21
C LYS A 553 29.65 2.06 -9.19
N PRO A 554 29.21 2.86 -10.17
CA PRO A 554 28.17 2.46 -11.10
C PRO A 554 28.64 1.35 -12.04
N THR A 555 27.79 0.36 -12.27
CA THR A 555 28.04 -0.73 -13.22
C THR A 555 27.78 -0.26 -14.66
N GLN A 556 28.82 -0.26 -15.47
CA GLN A 556 28.74 0.05 -16.90
C GLN A 556 28.29 -1.19 -17.68
N ALA A 557 27.20 -1.08 -18.44
CA ALA A 557 26.69 -2.20 -19.24
C ALA A 557 27.55 -2.46 -20.48
N LEU A 558 27.84 -3.73 -20.77
CA LEU A 558 28.40 -4.19 -22.04
C LEU A 558 28.01 -5.64 -22.35
N LEU A 559 27.79 -5.90 -23.63
CA LEU A 559 27.45 -7.18 -24.28
C LEU A 559 28.60 -8.23 -24.10
N LEU A 560 28.44 -9.55 -24.35
CA LEU A 560 27.82 -10.15 -25.55
C LEU A 560 27.54 -11.68 -25.42
N ASN A 561 26.45 -12.12 -26.07
CA ASN A 561 26.08 -13.44 -26.62
C ASN A 561 26.86 -14.75 -26.36
N SER A 562 26.07 -15.78 -25.99
CA SER A 562 25.92 -17.11 -26.65
C SER A 562 27.05 -18.17 -26.68
N ILE A 563 26.67 -19.44 -26.45
CA ILE A 563 26.47 -20.50 -27.48
C ILE A 563 26.00 -21.83 -26.83
N GLN A 564 25.12 -22.57 -27.53
CA GLN A 564 24.64 -23.96 -27.24
C GLN A 564 23.92 -24.22 -25.89
N GLY A 565 22.84 -25.02 -25.81
CA GLY A 565 22.02 -25.65 -26.87
C GLY A 565 21.25 -26.89 -26.35
N THR A 566 20.13 -27.27 -27.00
CA THR A 566 19.36 -28.55 -26.87
C THR A 566 18.77 -28.90 -25.48
N GLU A 567 17.70 -29.70 -25.30
CA GLU A 567 16.50 -30.07 -26.08
C GLU A 567 15.50 -30.76 -25.12
N GLY A 568 14.18 -30.67 -25.35
CA GLY A 568 13.14 -31.28 -24.48
C GLY A 568 12.92 -30.53 -23.15
N SER A 569 11.72 -30.37 -22.58
CA SER A 569 10.40 -31.00 -22.75
C SER A 569 10.32 -32.51 -22.50
N VAL A 570 9.71 -32.86 -21.36
CA VAL A 570 8.70 -33.94 -21.19
C VAL A 570 7.99 -33.70 -19.85
N GLU A 571 6.67 -33.86 -19.81
CA GLU A 571 5.86 -33.85 -18.58
C GLU A 571 5.90 -35.24 -17.91
N GLY A 572 5.66 -35.33 -16.59
CA GLY A 572 5.17 -36.61 -16.05
C GLY A 572 5.29 -36.89 -14.56
N PHE A 573 4.15 -36.76 -13.87
CA PHE A 573 3.64 -37.64 -12.81
C PHE A 573 4.34 -37.84 -11.45
N MET A 574 3.45 -38.05 -10.47
CA MET A 574 3.47 -38.87 -9.24
C MET A 574 4.63 -39.87 -9.06
N GLU A 575 5.01 -40.27 -7.84
CA GLU A 575 4.19 -40.45 -6.64
C GLU A 575 5.03 -40.24 -5.36
N ALA A 576 4.37 -40.00 -4.21
CA ALA A 576 5.02 -40.15 -2.91
C ALA A 576 5.05 -41.63 -2.46
N PRO A 577 6.05 -42.03 -1.67
CA PRO A 577 5.76 -42.89 -0.52
C PRO A 577 6.17 -42.24 0.81
N ARG A 578 5.89 -42.95 1.90
CA ARG A 578 5.72 -42.38 3.24
C ARG A 578 6.66 -43.04 4.25
N MET A 579 7.02 -42.26 5.28
CA MET A 579 7.18 -42.71 6.68
C MET A 579 8.52 -43.31 7.14
N GLU A 580 8.62 -43.33 8.47
CA GLU A 580 9.57 -44.02 9.37
C GLU A 580 10.94 -43.36 9.64
N THR A 581 11.02 -42.81 10.86
CA THR A 581 12.25 -42.60 11.63
C THR A 581 12.81 -43.93 12.14
N PRO A 582 14.07 -43.95 12.60
CA PRO A 582 14.32 -44.54 13.92
C PRO A 582 15.15 -43.63 14.85
N GLN A 583 15.24 -44.06 16.11
CA GLN A 583 15.79 -43.30 17.23
C GLN A 583 17.33 -43.37 17.32
N ALA A 584 17.91 -42.45 18.08
CA ALA A 584 19.30 -42.55 18.54
C ALA A 584 19.48 -43.64 19.62
N PRO A 585 20.72 -44.10 19.84
CA PRO A 585 21.22 -44.42 21.17
C PRO A 585 22.31 -43.43 21.62
N SER A 586 22.59 -43.41 22.92
CA SER A 586 23.46 -42.45 23.60
C SER A 586 24.85 -43.03 23.94
N SER A 587 25.83 -42.17 24.28
CA SER A 587 26.30 -41.98 25.68
C SER A 587 27.78 -41.54 25.85
N VAL A 588 28.07 -41.00 27.04
CA VAL A 588 29.38 -40.82 27.74
C VAL A 588 30.41 -39.78 27.22
N MET A 589 30.42 -38.64 27.93
CA MET A 589 31.56 -37.88 28.51
C MET A 589 32.96 -37.90 27.85
N SER A 590 33.52 -36.69 27.67
CA SER A 590 34.80 -36.32 28.32
C SER A 590 34.83 -34.82 28.65
N LEU A 591 35.70 -34.42 29.58
CA LEU A 591 35.88 -33.06 30.11
C LEU A 591 37.26 -32.51 29.69
N GLN A 592 37.35 -31.17 29.63
CA GLN A 592 38.59 -30.36 29.73
C GLN A 592 39.71 -30.60 28.70
N TYR A 593 40.09 -29.53 27.99
CA TYR A 593 41.29 -28.76 28.37
C TYR A 593 41.21 -27.32 27.83
N PHE A 594 41.94 -26.39 28.43
CA PHE A 594 41.93 -24.96 28.06
C PHE A 594 43.26 -24.30 28.50
N ASP A 595 44.17 -24.03 27.56
CA ASP A 595 45.54 -23.59 27.83
C ASP A 595 46.00 -22.44 26.90
N GLY A 596 45.37 -21.27 27.03
CA GLY A 596 45.83 -20.07 26.32
C GLY A 596 47.11 -19.47 26.93
N ARG A 597 48.16 -19.29 26.12
CA ARG A 597 49.17 -18.22 26.33
C ARG A 597 49.86 -17.79 25.03
N ALA A 598 50.25 -16.52 24.98
CA ALA A 598 50.80 -15.87 23.79
C ALA A 598 52.33 -15.98 23.69
N GLN A 599 52.85 -15.81 22.47
CA GLN A 599 54.25 -15.43 22.22
C GLN A 599 54.34 -14.34 21.13
N ASP A 600 55.22 -13.40 21.40
CA ASP A 600 55.74 -12.27 20.62
C ASP A 600 57.09 -11.92 21.35
N PRO A 601 58.09 -11.17 20.82
CA PRO A 601 58.02 -10.26 19.66
C PRO A 601 59.30 -10.29 18.77
N ARG A 602 59.57 -9.16 18.07
CA ARG A 602 60.78 -8.71 17.32
C ARG A 602 60.71 -8.93 15.80
N GLU A 603 61.26 -8.06 14.94
CA GLU A 603 62.12 -6.88 15.17
C GLU A 603 61.84 -5.73 14.14
N SER A 604 62.55 -4.61 14.24
CA SER A 604 62.36 -3.34 13.46
C SER A 604 63.49 -3.18 12.39
N PRO A 605 63.82 -2.02 11.74
CA PRO A 605 63.27 -0.65 11.85
C PRO A 605 63.24 0.25 10.56
N SER A 606 62.78 1.49 10.77
CA SER A 606 63.23 2.76 10.13
C SER A 606 62.79 3.20 8.72
N PHE A 607 62.29 4.44 8.61
CA PHE A 607 63.02 5.58 8.03
C PHE A 607 62.51 6.93 8.59
N GLN A 608 63.06 8.08 8.17
CA GLN A 608 63.14 9.31 8.99
C GLN A 608 62.18 10.48 8.65
N THR A 609 62.02 11.34 9.66
CA THR A 609 61.34 12.66 9.69
C THR A 609 61.98 13.75 8.82
N ILE A 610 61.16 14.66 8.27
CA ILE A 610 61.53 16.07 8.05
C ILE A 610 60.41 16.98 8.58
N LEU A 611 60.78 18.15 9.13
CA LEU A 611 59.93 19.17 9.74
C LEU A 611 60.18 20.53 9.06
N TYR A 612 59.15 21.38 8.88
CA TYR A 612 59.28 22.85 8.77
C TYR A 612 57.96 23.57 9.13
N LEU A 613 58.01 24.90 9.30
CA LEU A 613 57.12 25.66 10.21
C LEU A 613 56.35 26.84 9.57
N GLY A 614 55.01 26.80 9.65
CA GLY A 614 54.09 27.97 9.77
C GLY A 614 54.05 29.02 8.65
N PRO A 615 53.36 30.17 8.85
CA PRO A 615 52.43 30.51 9.96
C PRO A 615 51.04 31.07 9.50
N LEU A 616 50.14 31.32 10.48
CA LEU A 616 49.11 32.40 10.61
C LEU A 616 48.51 33.04 9.32
N SER A 617 47.20 33.31 9.16
CA SER A 617 45.99 33.33 10.03
C SER A 617 44.75 33.60 9.13
N PHE A 618 43.51 34.03 9.49
CA PHE A 618 42.84 34.52 10.72
C PHE A 618 41.29 34.40 10.54
N HIS A 619 40.53 34.66 11.61
CA HIS A 619 39.11 35.07 11.72
C HIS A 619 37.96 34.04 11.80
N THR A 620 37.10 34.33 12.77
CA THR A 620 35.94 33.65 13.38
C THR A 620 34.70 34.60 13.26
N PRO A 621 33.47 34.33 13.78
CA PRO A 621 33.09 33.30 14.76
C PRO A 621 31.73 32.56 14.59
N PHE A 622 31.54 31.55 15.44
CA PHE A 622 30.24 30.97 15.81
C PHE A 622 29.49 31.86 16.80
N GLN A 623 28.18 31.65 16.93
CA GLN A 623 27.32 32.30 17.92
C GLN A 623 26.66 31.26 18.83
N TYR A 624 26.92 31.34 20.14
CA TYR A 624 26.20 30.61 21.19
C TYR A 624 25.34 31.59 21.98
N LEU A 625 24.21 31.12 22.50
CA LEU A 625 23.22 31.96 23.20
C LEU A 625 23.11 31.51 24.66
N CYS A 626 23.47 32.40 25.59
CA CYS A 626 23.39 32.17 27.03
C CYS A 626 22.28 33.03 27.65
N LEU A 627 21.57 32.48 28.63
CA LEU A 627 20.61 33.21 29.47
C LEU A 627 21.26 33.62 30.81
N PRO A 628 20.98 34.82 31.35
CA PRO A 628 21.56 35.32 32.61
C PRO A 628 20.72 34.93 33.87
N PRO A 629 21.29 35.02 35.10
CA PRO A 629 20.68 34.49 36.32
C PRO A 629 20.30 35.52 37.42
N GLY A 630 19.50 35.07 38.40
CA GLY A 630 19.34 35.70 39.74
C GLY A 630 18.19 36.70 39.91
N ILE A 631 17.74 37.08 41.12
CA ILE A 631 18.16 36.68 42.49
C ILE A 631 17.04 37.11 43.50
N LEU A 632 16.68 36.25 44.49
CA LEU A 632 16.07 36.48 45.85
C LEU A 632 14.90 37.52 46.06
N SER A 633 14.05 37.51 47.10
CA SER A 633 13.97 36.78 48.40
C SER A 633 12.59 36.88 49.11
N THR A 634 12.36 35.97 50.09
CA THR A 634 11.59 36.12 51.35
C THR A 634 10.08 36.46 51.40
N VAL A 635 9.28 35.43 51.74
CA VAL A 635 8.61 35.22 53.05
C VAL A 635 7.95 36.42 53.78
N SER A 636 6.62 36.32 54.03
CA SER A 636 6.03 36.38 55.39
C SER A 636 4.61 35.77 55.44
N LEU A 637 4.01 35.69 56.65
CA LEU A 637 2.74 35.02 56.98
C LEU A 637 1.70 36.00 57.56
N ASN A 638 0.49 35.50 57.83
CA ASN A 638 -0.69 36.13 58.48
C ASN A 638 -1.65 36.91 57.54
N GLY A 639 -2.98 36.89 57.73
CA GLY A 639 -3.79 36.00 58.59
C GLY A 639 -5.18 36.56 59.01
N VAL A 640 -6.14 35.64 59.23
CA VAL A 640 -7.33 35.73 60.14
C VAL A 640 -8.61 36.49 59.68
N SER A 641 -9.76 35.82 59.87
CA SER A 641 -11.17 36.32 59.98
C SER A 641 -11.91 36.84 58.72
N SER A 642 -13.23 36.71 58.55
CA SER A 642 -14.31 36.09 59.37
C SER A 642 -15.52 35.60 58.55
N HIS A 643 -16.15 34.50 58.97
CA HIS A 643 -17.55 34.12 58.68
C HIS A 643 -18.57 35.01 59.44
N PRO A 644 -19.91 34.87 59.23
CA PRO A 644 -20.66 34.68 57.98
C PRO A 644 -21.90 35.63 57.91
N HIS A 645 -22.67 35.62 56.83
CA HIS A 645 -24.15 35.56 56.91
C HIS A 645 -24.81 35.32 55.53
N SER A 646 -25.79 34.41 55.53
CA SER A 646 -26.82 34.19 54.50
C SER A 646 -28.20 34.48 55.16
N PRO A 647 -29.39 34.30 54.52
CA PRO A 647 -29.70 33.70 53.21
C PRO A 647 -30.81 34.44 52.40
N LEU A 648 -31.45 33.73 51.45
CA LEU A 648 -32.79 34.00 50.85
C LEU A 648 -32.87 35.14 49.79
N SER A 649 -33.71 35.07 48.74
CA SER A 649 -34.52 33.95 48.21
C SER A 649 -35.13 34.24 46.82
N GLN A 650 -35.88 33.25 46.31
CA GLN A 650 -36.90 33.30 45.24
C GLN A 650 -36.44 33.10 43.78
N CYS A 651 -37.39 32.59 43.00
CA CYS A 651 -37.16 31.89 41.74
C CYS A 651 -38.17 32.35 40.67
N LEU A 652 -37.76 32.31 39.39
CA LEU A 652 -38.62 32.12 38.21
C LEU A 652 -39.64 33.25 37.90
N PRO A 653 -40.29 33.25 36.71
CA PRO A 653 -39.85 32.78 35.38
C PRO A 653 -40.13 33.79 34.24
N ASN A 654 -39.69 33.45 33.01
CA ASN A 654 -40.36 33.81 31.73
C ASN A 654 -40.39 35.31 31.30
N THR A 655 -40.56 35.72 30.03
CA THR A 655 -40.58 35.04 28.70
C THR A 655 -40.38 36.09 27.59
N TRP A 656 -39.57 35.76 26.56
CA TRP A 656 -39.70 36.14 25.13
C TRP A 656 -39.68 37.60 24.64
N ARG A 657 -39.05 37.78 23.45
CA ARG A 657 -38.97 38.98 22.58
C ARG A 657 -38.18 40.16 23.18
N THR A 658 -37.45 40.94 22.39
CA THR A 658 -37.43 41.09 20.91
C THR A 658 -36.41 40.24 20.18
#